data_AF-A0A5C5ZNI2-F1
#
_entry.id   AF-A0A5C5ZNI2-F1
#
_cell.length_a   1.000
_cell.length_b   1.000
_cell.length_c   1.000
_cell.angle_alpha   90.00
_cell.angle_beta   90.00
_cell.angle_gamma   90.00
#
_symmetry.space_group_name_H-M   'P 1'
#
loop_
_entity.id
_entity.type
_entity.pdbx_description
1 polymer ?
#
loop_
_entity_poly.entity_id
_entity_poly.type
_entity_poly.pdbx_seq_one_letter_code
_entity_poly.pdbx_strand_id
1 'polypeptide(L)'
;MRRNCHFFNDLTLAPLTLALAAVALMAAPQAARAAVNWEGDVRPVGTTFGVITIDEDNDFIADVLDDQGNNVFDFLVDPNDPDGGNGNGLAWDDPDVWVDYETTQNILVGYTGQGSLEINAGSALRYQHLVLGGATGENSELELGTLGDNDYEFQMDIVMAAQGGTSAPSSSGIGYMTITGAGSVFNNDYNVIPGEYQSALNFTAGDPLDTLVLTTPDVSERQQVENADGYDVHVGLLGRGVLTVNAGGRMEIQDALFLGLGVGANGKAFIDGSDTYVAAYGRDELDDDGVSTPATQLPSVIGGFGKGTLTITNGAMVEMFNGAGVGTWLTDAAGNPEVPQIANPQTVGEGVVEVTGPGSTWNVYVTSAPTGANAFTGNRTALAIGESPVSGDSDPGSLGTGRLTIGLGAEVNVLHNQNYENTQESNANMWVADKGVVTMSGGDLNVTNELVNLGEFSGYGDINAKYLFNGATGSAVGSIAASTQPGETLRIVVQDRVDGNSPRDDSTPTGSFYNLGDVSGNLSVDVVNGFYNDGSLRANGTITSGTFYNGSLGEVVVSADQHLRLIAADDDASPRLSTADAILFDSLDAILSDDEDGDGEIDGSRRDFFQANLGKIEVTGGEFETGNIQDAFPVVTTPLEQKFWNARVVELDSSVDPVAKVGEVVGVITGRDATLRFESGLYNTGVMQLVSGDNIISGDVMNAGYDYDSDADPVVDVLVQEGVILVTGNETTATFQDNVMNGPDAVFAIGPNNVSVTIDGDFQNQGELQFISESPSTLTTSSFYVAGDADVGGTLFFSFATGETAAPGFATSLLSAGGDLSEDSFFTGFDLPALAVGDFWEVTYDYGLDQILLGVVSAPSAIGGDFDGNGIVDDADIAIWSMNVGILSGASIIQGDADLDGDVDLDDFAVIIAQFGGAPTMVSLAAAVPEPASCLLALLAACGLIGRRRR
;
A
#
# COMPACT_ATOMS: atom_id res chain seq x y z
N MET A 1 39.22 66.51 -25.27
CA MET A 1 39.57 67.94 -25.09
C MET A 1 39.66 68.23 -23.60
N ARG A 2 40.68 69.01 -23.24
CA ARG A 2 41.16 69.47 -21.91
C ARG A 2 40.13 69.98 -20.87
N ARG A 3 40.49 69.74 -19.57
CA ARG A 3 40.46 70.64 -18.36
C ARG A 3 39.09 70.92 -17.70
N ASN A 4 38.91 71.06 -16.37
CA ASN A 4 39.78 71.42 -15.23
C ASN A 4 39.15 70.99 -13.87
N CYS A 5 40.02 70.88 -12.86
CA CYS A 5 39.83 70.56 -11.44
C CYS A 5 39.01 71.58 -10.61
N HIS A 6 38.44 71.16 -9.45
CA HIS A 6 38.84 71.67 -8.11
C HIS A 6 38.14 70.97 -6.94
N PHE A 7 38.95 70.65 -5.91
CA PHE A 7 38.61 70.32 -4.52
C PHE A 7 37.86 71.45 -3.79
N PHE A 8 36.95 71.12 -2.88
CA PHE A 8 36.83 71.71 -1.53
C PHE A 8 36.08 70.77 -0.56
N ASN A 9 36.65 70.66 0.65
CA ASN A 9 36.18 69.93 1.82
C ASN A 9 35.05 70.66 2.59
N ASP A 10 34.42 69.88 3.48
CA ASP A 10 33.71 70.24 4.72
C ASP A 10 32.30 70.85 4.62
N LEU A 11 31.29 70.08 5.04
CA LEU A 11 30.43 70.42 6.20
C LEU A 11 29.47 69.27 6.60
N THR A 12 29.70 68.72 7.80
CA THR A 12 28.71 68.41 8.85
C THR A 12 27.46 67.57 8.52
N LEU A 13 27.51 66.26 8.80
CA LEU A 13 26.35 65.41 9.10
C LEU A 13 26.75 64.31 10.11
N ALA A 14 27.37 64.71 11.23
CA ALA A 14 27.78 63.80 12.31
C ALA A 14 26.82 63.70 13.52
N PRO A 15 25.85 64.61 13.80
CA PRO A 15 25.05 64.48 15.02
C PRO A 15 23.75 63.68 14.86
N LEU A 16 23.29 63.38 13.63
CA LEU A 16 22.03 62.66 13.43
C LEU A 16 22.20 61.12 13.45
N THR A 17 23.33 60.61 12.95
CA THR A 17 23.67 59.18 12.96
C THR A 17 24.05 58.68 14.35
N LEU A 18 24.68 59.52 15.19
CA LEU A 18 24.99 59.16 16.57
C LEU A 18 23.73 59.14 17.46
N ALA A 19 22.77 60.04 17.22
CA ALA A 19 21.51 60.06 17.96
C ALA A 19 20.60 58.87 17.59
N LEU A 20 20.57 58.46 16.32
CA LEU A 20 19.83 57.28 15.88
C LEU A 20 20.47 55.97 16.39
N ALA A 21 21.81 55.91 16.41
CA ALA A 21 22.54 54.78 17.01
C ALA A 21 22.36 54.73 18.54
N ALA A 22 22.32 55.88 19.23
CA ALA A 22 22.08 55.93 20.67
C ALA A 22 20.63 55.59 21.04
N VAL A 23 19.63 55.98 20.23
CA VAL A 23 18.23 55.57 20.44
C VAL A 23 18.03 54.09 20.11
N ALA A 24 18.74 53.55 19.12
CA ALA A 24 18.77 52.10 18.85
C ALA A 24 19.51 51.30 19.95
N LEU A 25 20.54 51.86 20.58
CA LEU A 25 21.22 51.25 21.73
C LEU A 25 20.42 51.36 23.05
N MET A 26 19.63 52.42 23.22
CA MET A 26 18.74 52.59 24.39
C MET A 26 17.41 51.82 24.25
N ALA A 27 17.10 51.34 23.06
CA ALA A 27 16.00 50.42 22.76
C ALA A 27 16.49 48.99 22.46
N ALA A 28 17.77 48.69 22.71
CA ALA A 28 18.23 47.32 22.78
C ALA A 28 17.50 46.67 23.97
N PRO A 29 16.85 45.51 23.80
CA PRO A 29 16.35 44.77 24.96
C PRO A 29 17.52 44.61 25.93
N GLN A 30 17.29 44.89 27.22
CA GLN A 30 18.25 44.47 28.24
C GLN A 30 18.56 43.01 27.96
N ALA A 31 19.84 42.64 27.90
CA ALA A 31 20.23 41.23 27.81
C ALA A 31 19.45 40.51 28.91
N ALA A 32 18.54 39.61 28.54
CA ALA A 32 17.82 38.81 29.50
C ALA A 32 18.88 38.13 30.37
N ARG A 33 18.83 38.37 31.68
CA ARG A 33 19.74 37.69 32.60
C ARG A 33 19.32 36.22 32.61
N ALA A 34 20.28 35.30 32.56
CA ALA A 34 20.04 33.87 32.78
C ALA A 34 19.18 33.73 34.06
N ALA A 35 17.95 33.25 33.92
CA ALA A 35 17.05 33.05 35.03
C ALA A 35 16.13 31.85 34.82
N VAL A 36 15.79 31.20 35.94
CA VAL A 36 14.62 30.32 36.06
C VAL A 36 13.56 31.13 36.81
N ASN A 37 12.50 31.55 36.12
CA ASN A 37 11.40 32.32 36.69
C ASN A 37 10.18 31.42 36.92
N TRP A 38 9.44 31.66 37.99
CA TRP A 38 8.15 30.99 38.19
C TRP A 38 7.10 31.95 38.73
N GLU A 39 5.85 31.70 38.40
CA GLU A 39 4.71 32.43 38.93
C GLU A 39 3.57 31.48 39.31
N GLY A 40 2.80 31.85 40.33
CA GLY A 40 1.62 31.10 40.74
C GLY A 40 1.93 29.79 41.45
N ASP A 41 1.13 28.77 41.14
CA ASP A 41 1.16 27.45 41.79
C ASP A 41 2.29 26.58 41.24
N VAL A 42 3.53 26.85 41.65
CA VAL A 42 4.70 26.02 41.34
C VAL A 42 5.26 25.48 42.64
N ARG A 43 5.45 24.16 42.72
CA ARG A 43 5.84 23.46 43.96
C ARG A 43 6.93 22.43 43.65
N PRO A 44 8.10 22.49 44.32
CA PRO A 44 8.92 21.31 44.51
C PRO A 44 8.18 20.39 45.48
N VAL A 45 8.17 19.09 45.24
CA VAL A 45 7.59 18.14 46.19
C VAL A 45 8.57 18.02 47.38
N GLY A 46 8.18 18.55 48.54
CA GLY A 46 8.95 18.46 49.80
C GLY A 46 9.25 19.77 50.52
N THR A 47 9.26 20.92 49.82
CA THR A 47 9.42 22.27 50.41
C THR A 47 8.63 23.30 49.58
N THR A 48 8.35 24.50 50.12
CA THR A 48 7.71 25.57 49.33
C THR A 48 8.80 26.42 48.66
N PHE A 49 8.64 26.84 47.39
CA PHE A 49 9.44 27.94 46.85
C PHE A 49 9.23 29.15 47.77
N GLY A 50 10.22 29.50 48.58
CA GLY A 50 10.14 30.68 49.43
C GLY A 50 9.88 31.91 48.56
N VAL A 51 8.93 32.75 48.94
CA VAL A 51 8.81 34.09 48.34
C VAL A 51 10.06 34.86 48.73
N ILE A 52 11.03 34.99 47.81
CA ILE A 52 12.24 35.78 48.05
C ILE A 52 12.46 36.71 46.86
N THR A 53 12.48 38.01 47.15
CA THR A 53 13.06 39.02 46.27
C THR A 53 14.57 38.79 46.20
N ILE A 54 15.09 38.50 45.00
CA ILE A 54 16.46 38.03 44.66
C ILE A 54 17.58 39.05 45.02
N ASP A 55 17.28 40.14 45.71
CA ASP A 55 18.24 41.19 46.08
C ASP A 55 17.75 41.85 47.38
N GLU A 56 17.81 41.10 48.49
CA GLU A 56 17.28 41.56 49.78
C GLU A 56 18.16 42.68 50.38
N ASP A 57 19.43 42.77 49.98
CA ASP A 57 20.38 43.79 50.45
C ASP A 57 20.67 44.93 49.45
N ASN A 58 20.12 44.85 48.23
CA ASN A 58 20.17 45.86 47.18
C ASN A 58 21.60 46.14 46.67
N ASP A 59 22.49 45.15 46.72
CA ASP A 59 23.90 45.23 46.31
C ASP A 59 24.15 44.89 44.82
N PHE A 60 23.07 44.52 44.10
CA PHE A 60 23.03 44.12 42.69
C PHE A 60 23.64 42.74 42.37
N ILE A 61 23.96 41.94 43.39
CA ILE A 61 24.38 40.53 43.35
C ILE A 61 23.23 39.69 43.97
N ALA A 62 23.05 38.44 43.55
CA ALA A 62 21.96 37.60 44.07
C ALA A 62 22.38 36.96 45.41
N ASP A 63 21.64 37.22 46.49
CA ASP A 63 21.87 36.61 47.81
C ASP A 63 21.50 35.10 47.84
N VAL A 64 22.27 34.30 48.61
CA VAL A 64 22.27 32.81 48.66
C VAL A 64 21.06 32.22 49.42
N LEU A 65 20.52 31.09 48.92
CA LEU A 65 19.62 30.18 49.64
C LEU A 65 20.44 29.14 50.45
N ASP A 66 20.13 28.98 51.74
CA ASP A 66 20.72 27.99 52.65
C ASP A 66 19.92 26.66 52.68
N ASP A 67 20.08 25.89 53.76
CA ASP A 67 20.37 24.45 53.85
C ASP A 67 19.32 23.44 53.32
N GLN A 68 18.32 23.85 52.54
CA GLN A 68 17.35 22.94 51.89
C GLN A 68 16.79 23.44 50.53
N GLY A 69 17.47 24.30 49.76
CA GLY A 69 16.82 24.94 48.60
C GLY A 69 17.68 25.52 47.47
N ASN A 70 18.79 24.86 47.10
CA ASN A 70 19.47 24.82 45.79
C ASN A 70 19.55 26.07 44.88
N ASN A 71 20.80 26.54 44.66
CA ASN A 71 21.21 27.53 43.66
C ASN A 71 22.31 26.91 42.77
N VAL A 72 22.08 26.69 41.46
CA VAL A 72 22.98 25.85 40.63
C VAL A 72 24.00 26.64 39.77
N PHE A 73 24.03 27.99 39.78
CA PHE A 73 24.92 28.70 38.83
C PHE A 73 25.73 29.91 39.34
N ASP A 74 25.89 30.15 40.64
CA ASP A 74 26.78 31.25 41.09
C ASP A 74 28.27 30.86 41.27
N PHE A 75 28.66 29.60 41.02
CA PHE A 75 30.08 29.21 41.08
C PHE A 75 30.82 29.23 39.73
N LEU A 76 30.30 29.94 38.72
CA LEU A 76 31.14 30.35 37.59
C LEU A 76 32.03 31.52 38.01
N VAL A 77 33.09 31.15 38.76
CA VAL A 77 34.43 31.77 38.81
C VAL A 77 34.43 33.29 38.78
N ASP A 78 34.77 33.96 39.89
CA ASP A 78 35.38 35.29 39.79
C ASP A 78 36.67 35.13 38.96
N PRO A 79 36.75 35.66 37.73
CA PRO A 79 37.95 35.51 36.91
C PRO A 79 39.17 36.22 37.53
N ASN A 80 38.99 36.93 38.65
CA ASN A 80 40.04 37.59 39.41
C ASN A 80 40.55 36.82 40.65
N ASP A 81 39.95 35.67 41.02
CA ASP A 81 40.40 34.84 42.16
C ASP A 81 40.32 33.32 41.89
N PRO A 82 41.09 32.79 40.92
CA PRO A 82 41.04 31.38 40.51
C PRO A 82 41.58 30.37 41.54
N ASP A 83 42.18 30.84 42.64
CA ASP A 83 42.83 30.00 43.66
C ASP A 83 42.05 30.00 45.00
N GLY A 84 40.88 30.65 45.06
CA GLY A 84 40.05 30.74 46.28
C GLY A 84 40.73 31.53 47.43
N GLY A 85 41.66 32.43 47.13
CA GLY A 85 42.53 33.05 48.12
C GLY A 85 41.85 34.07 49.04
N ASN A 86 40.69 34.61 48.64
CA ASN A 86 40.03 35.70 49.35
C ASN A 86 38.80 35.26 50.16
N GLY A 87 38.50 33.96 50.20
CA GLY A 87 37.44 33.39 51.06
C GLY A 87 36.02 33.47 50.50
N ASN A 88 35.84 33.86 49.24
CA ASN A 88 34.53 33.95 48.57
C ASN A 88 34.41 33.03 47.32
N GLY A 89 35.33 32.09 47.13
CA GLY A 89 35.24 31.04 46.09
C GLY A 89 35.68 29.69 46.67
N LEU A 90 34.90 28.64 46.39
CA LEU A 90 35.23 27.26 46.76
C LEU A 90 36.40 26.75 45.90
N ALA A 91 37.26 25.92 46.50
CA ALA A 91 38.40 25.33 45.81
C ALA A 91 37.90 24.26 44.81
N TRP A 92 38.51 24.19 43.62
CA TRP A 92 38.12 23.26 42.54
C TRP A 92 38.16 21.76 42.92
N ASP A 93 38.79 21.44 44.04
CA ASP A 93 38.99 20.11 44.61
C ASP A 93 38.01 19.76 45.76
N ASP A 94 36.98 20.58 46.00
CA ASP A 94 35.93 20.29 46.98
C ASP A 94 34.89 19.28 46.41
N PRO A 95 34.83 18.04 46.94
CA PRO A 95 33.87 17.03 46.47
C PRO A 95 32.41 17.44 46.70
N ASP A 96 32.11 18.32 47.66
CA ASP A 96 30.73 18.71 47.99
C ASP A 96 30.05 19.55 46.88
N VAL A 97 30.84 20.20 46.00
CA VAL A 97 30.32 20.94 44.81
C VAL A 97 29.65 19.99 43.81
N TRP A 98 29.99 18.70 43.84
CA TRP A 98 29.49 17.69 42.90
C TRP A 98 28.35 16.84 43.48
N VAL A 99 28.15 16.84 44.80
CA VAL A 99 27.10 16.06 45.49
C VAL A 99 25.72 16.75 45.39
N ASP A 100 25.67 18.08 45.34
CA ASP A 100 24.42 18.86 45.25
C ASP A 100 23.92 19.10 43.81
N TYR A 101 24.55 18.46 42.82
CA TYR A 101 24.16 18.55 41.40
C TYR A 101 22.84 17.81 41.10
N GLU A 102 22.32 17.03 42.06
CA GLU A 102 21.26 16.04 41.90
C GLU A 102 20.15 16.24 42.92
N THR A 103 19.16 17.06 42.57
CA THR A 103 17.98 17.25 43.43
C THR A 103 17.01 16.09 43.19
N THR A 104 16.65 15.33 44.23
CA THR A 104 15.69 14.21 44.16
C THR A 104 14.23 14.68 44.20
N GLN A 105 13.97 15.92 43.81
CA GLN A 105 12.65 16.53 43.93
C GLN A 105 11.92 16.51 42.60
N ASN A 106 10.60 16.35 42.70
CA ASN A 106 9.69 16.48 41.58
C ASN A 106 9.21 17.94 41.47
N ILE A 107 8.96 18.41 40.24
CA ILE A 107 8.36 19.73 40.01
C ILE A 107 6.89 19.58 39.62
N LEU A 108 6.02 20.22 40.38
CA LEU A 108 4.61 20.36 40.06
C LEU A 108 4.32 21.81 39.65
N VAL A 109 3.87 22.02 38.43
CA VAL A 109 3.45 23.33 37.90
C VAL A 109 1.95 23.30 37.65
N GLY A 110 1.20 24.17 38.33
CA GLY A 110 -0.25 24.22 38.25
C GLY A 110 -0.90 22.97 38.84
N TYR A 111 -0.60 22.65 40.10
CA TYR A 111 -1.13 21.49 40.81
C TYR A 111 -2.64 21.59 41.04
N THR A 112 -3.08 22.66 41.72
CA THR A 112 -4.50 22.97 42.03
C THR A 112 -4.96 24.29 41.41
N GLY A 113 -4.01 25.18 41.13
CA GLY A 113 -4.24 26.49 40.54
C GLY A 113 -3.50 26.65 39.21
N GLN A 114 -3.27 27.91 38.83
CA GLN A 114 -2.45 28.25 37.68
C GLN A 114 -1.00 28.45 38.14
N GLY A 115 -0.06 27.80 37.47
CA GLY A 115 1.38 28.00 37.66
C GLY A 115 2.10 28.15 36.33
N SER A 116 3.21 28.89 36.31
CA SER A 116 4.09 28.98 35.15
C SER A 116 5.55 28.90 35.57
N LEU A 117 6.36 28.22 34.76
CA LEU A 117 7.80 28.07 34.91
C LEU A 117 8.48 28.49 33.60
N GLU A 118 9.50 29.32 33.68
CA GLU A 118 10.25 29.82 32.52
C GLU A 118 11.75 29.60 32.75
N ILE A 119 12.42 28.95 31.80
CA ILE A 119 13.87 28.80 31.74
C ILE A 119 14.37 29.61 30.55
N ASN A 120 15.20 30.63 30.79
CA ASN A 120 15.67 31.49 29.72
C ASN A 120 17.14 31.90 29.83
N ALA A 121 17.65 32.48 28.75
CA ALA A 121 18.95 33.15 28.67
C ALA A 121 20.15 32.30 29.13
N GLY A 122 20.17 31.00 28.79
CA GLY A 122 21.29 30.11 29.11
C GLY A 122 21.20 29.42 30.48
N SER A 123 20.08 29.56 31.19
CA SER A 123 19.87 28.84 32.46
C SER A 123 19.54 27.36 32.27
N ALA A 124 19.95 26.52 33.23
CA ALA A 124 19.53 25.13 33.26
C ALA A 124 18.72 24.78 34.52
N LEU A 125 17.84 23.79 34.39
CA LEU A 125 17.04 23.24 35.49
C LEU A 125 17.11 21.71 35.46
N ARG A 126 17.44 21.09 36.59
CA ARG A 126 17.55 19.62 36.73
C ARG A 126 16.81 19.11 37.95
N TYR A 127 15.79 18.29 37.72
CA TYR A 127 14.89 17.73 38.72
C TYR A 127 14.47 16.33 38.25
N GLN A 128 13.71 15.60 39.06
CA GLN A 128 13.19 14.28 38.69
C GLN A 128 12.02 14.39 37.69
N HIS A 129 10.82 13.96 38.08
CA HIS A 129 9.62 14.10 37.27
C HIS A 129 9.17 15.57 37.19
N LEU A 130 8.64 15.95 36.04
CA LEU A 130 7.98 17.24 35.82
C LEU A 130 6.51 17.02 35.49
N VAL A 131 5.61 17.64 36.26
CA VAL A 131 4.17 17.58 36.00
C VAL A 131 3.61 18.99 35.76
N LEU A 132 3.02 19.20 34.58
CA LEU A 132 2.34 20.43 34.20
C LEU A 132 0.83 20.20 34.16
N GLY A 133 0.08 20.80 35.09
CA GLY A 133 -1.38 20.86 35.04
C GLY A 133 -2.10 19.66 35.65
N GLY A 134 -2.35 19.75 36.96
CA GLY A 134 -3.14 18.80 37.75
C GLY A 134 -2.37 17.59 38.26
N ALA A 135 -2.77 17.07 39.43
CA ALA A 135 -2.28 15.80 39.98
C ALA A 135 -3.29 15.19 40.98
N THR A 136 -2.97 14.00 41.48
CA THR A 136 -3.85 13.18 42.32
C THR A 136 -3.79 13.58 43.80
N GLY A 137 -4.66 14.52 44.22
CA GLY A 137 -5.10 14.76 45.61
C GLY A 137 -4.09 15.16 46.71
N GLU A 138 -4.45 16.14 47.56
CA GLU A 138 -3.59 16.66 48.66
C GLU A 138 -3.38 15.71 49.86
N ASN A 139 -4.12 14.59 49.96
CA ASN A 139 -4.13 13.71 51.15
C ASN A 139 -3.82 12.23 50.86
N SER A 140 -3.64 11.86 49.59
CA SER A 140 -2.96 10.61 49.27
C SER A 140 -1.49 10.96 49.26
N GLU A 141 -0.75 10.38 50.20
CA GLU A 141 0.67 10.08 50.01
C GLU A 141 0.79 9.20 48.75
N LEU A 142 0.54 9.75 47.56
CA LEU A 142 1.29 9.37 46.38
C LEU A 142 2.68 9.93 46.70
N GLU A 143 3.39 9.15 47.52
CA GLU A 143 4.79 9.33 47.82
C GLU A 143 5.49 9.26 46.48
N LEU A 144 5.66 10.41 45.85
CA LEU A 144 6.74 10.70 44.91
C LEU A 144 8.11 10.60 45.64
N GLY A 145 8.24 9.69 46.61
CA GLY A 145 9.30 9.62 47.59
C GLY A 145 9.53 8.17 48.02
N THR A 146 10.57 7.56 47.46
CA THR A 146 11.45 6.54 48.08
C THR A 146 10.82 5.35 48.84
N LEU A 147 9.56 4.98 48.64
CA LEU A 147 8.97 3.81 49.28
C LEU A 147 8.35 2.85 48.26
N GLY A 148 9.18 1.91 47.78
CA GLY A 148 8.73 0.59 47.30
C GLY A 148 8.83 0.32 45.80
N ASP A 149 10.05 0.07 45.32
CA ASP A 149 10.48 -0.83 44.24
C ASP A 149 9.75 -0.93 42.87
N ASN A 150 8.66 -0.23 42.53
CA ASN A 150 8.04 -0.35 41.19
C ASN A 150 7.32 0.91 40.66
N ASP A 151 7.84 1.51 39.57
CA ASP A 151 7.17 2.47 38.65
C ASP A 151 5.74 2.07 38.22
N TYR A 152 5.45 0.77 38.24
CA TYR A 152 4.12 0.22 37.97
C TYR A 152 3.04 0.81 38.90
N GLU A 153 3.35 1.12 40.16
CA GLU A 153 2.36 1.66 41.10
C GLU A 153 2.02 3.14 40.82
N PHE A 154 2.99 3.98 40.42
CA PHE A 154 2.74 5.38 40.07
C PHE A 154 1.82 5.51 38.85
N GLN A 155 2.10 4.72 37.81
CA GLN A 155 1.27 4.70 36.61
C GLN A 155 -0.08 4.05 36.85
N MET A 156 -0.14 2.97 37.64
CA MET A 156 -1.40 2.32 37.97
C MET A 156 -2.28 3.23 38.84
N ASP A 157 -1.71 4.01 39.76
CA ASP A 157 -2.42 5.02 40.53
C ASP A 157 -2.90 6.20 39.68
N ILE A 158 -2.10 6.65 38.71
CA ILE A 158 -2.51 7.64 37.70
C ILE A 158 -3.65 7.09 36.83
N VAL A 159 -3.57 5.85 36.37
CA VAL A 159 -4.60 5.19 35.55
C VAL A 159 -5.88 5.00 36.36
N MET A 160 -5.78 4.54 37.62
CA MET A 160 -6.91 4.40 38.54
C MET A 160 -7.56 5.75 38.88
N ALA A 161 -6.77 6.81 39.03
CA ALA A 161 -7.26 8.16 39.28
C ALA A 161 -7.87 8.80 38.02
N ALA A 162 -7.27 8.56 36.84
CA ALA A 162 -7.78 8.99 35.55
C ALA A 162 -9.12 8.32 35.21
N GLN A 163 -9.36 7.08 35.65
CA GLN A 163 -10.59 6.33 35.39
C GLN A 163 -11.79 6.73 36.28
N GLY A 164 -11.63 7.72 37.17
CA GLY A 164 -12.76 8.23 37.97
C GLY A 164 -13.26 7.26 39.04
N GLY A 165 -12.38 6.42 39.62
CA GLY A 165 -12.68 5.70 40.85
C GLY A 165 -13.28 6.64 41.90
N THR A 166 -14.28 6.18 42.66
CA THR A 166 -15.22 6.99 43.46
C THR A 166 -14.63 7.87 44.58
N SER A 167 -13.31 8.01 44.64
CA SER A 167 -12.57 8.79 45.64
C SER A 167 -11.38 9.60 45.11
N ALA A 168 -11.06 9.63 43.81
CA ALA A 168 -9.96 10.46 43.30
C ALA A 168 -10.41 11.93 43.12
N PRO A 169 -9.91 12.90 43.91
CA PRO A 169 -10.19 14.31 43.66
C PRO A 169 -9.48 14.74 42.37
N SER A 170 -10.25 15.02 41.32
CA SER A 170 -9.76 15.65 40.09
C SER A 170 -9.31 17.09 40.39
N SER A 171 -8.02 17.29 40.70
CA SER A 171 -7.47 18.63 40.77
C SER A 171 -7.15 19.10 39.33
N SER A 172 -8.03 19.95 38.79
CA SER A 172 -7.90 20.50 37.44
C SER A 172 -7.02 21.77 37.44
N GLY A 173 -5.74 21.61 37.75
CA GLY A 173 -4.79 22.73 37.69
C GLY A 173 -4.36 23.08 36.26
N ILE A 174 -3.72 24.24 36.09
CA ILE A 174 -3.21 24.72 34.79
C ILE A 174 -1.73 25.02 34.92
N GLY A 175 -0.87 24.23 34.27
CA GLY A 175 0.58 24.39 34.29
C GLY A 175 1.12 24.89 32.95
N TYR A 176 2.03 25.85 32.99
CA TYR A 176 2.77 26.33 31.82
C TYR A 176 4.27 26.18 32.05
N MET A 177 5.00 25.67 31.06
CA MET A 177 6.46 25.74 31.03
C MET A 177 6.94 26.35 29.73
N THR A 178 7.93 27.24 29.80
CA THR A 178 8.59 27.80 28.63
C THR A 178 10.11 27.69 28.76
N ILE A 179 10.78 27.15 27.75
CA ILE A 179 12.24 27.10 27.64
C ILE A 179 12.62 27.91 26.41
N THR A 180 13.50 28.90 26.53
CA THR A 180 13.81 29.78 25.40
C THR A 180 15.23 30.35 25.47
N GLY A 181 15.90 30.36 24.31
CA GLY A 181 17.23 30.95 24.16
C GLY A 181 18.33 29.90 24.24
N ALA A 182 19.41 30.14 23.48
CA ALA A 182 20.55 29.24 23.42
C ALA A 182 21.14 28.97 24.82
N GLY A 183 21.45 27.70 25.08
CA GLY A 183 21.99 27.22 26.36
C GLY A 183 20.93 27.03 27.45
N SER A 184 19.66 27.34 27.20
CA SER A 184 18.59 27.08 28.16
C SER A 184 18.16 25.63 28.12
N VAL A 185 18.33 24.91 29.23
CA VAL A 185 18.16 23.44 29.27
C VAL A 185 17.29 23.02 30.44
N PHE A 186 16.24 22.24 30.19
CA PHE A 186 15.70 21.34 31.21
C PHE A 186 16.30 19.96 30.99
N ASN A 187 16.81 19.33 32.04
CA ASN A 187 17.41 18.01 31.91
C ASN A 187 17.15 17.20 33.18
N ASN A 188 16.45 16.07 33.04
CA ASN A 188 16.33 15.07 34.10
C ASN A 188 17.04 13.74 33.76
N ASP A 189 17.77 13.67 32.65
CA ASP A 189 18.64 12.54 32.30
C ASP A 189 20.06 12.74 32.85
N TYR A 190 20.43 11.91 33.83
CA TYR A 190 21.75 11.98 34.45
C TYR A 190 22.91 11.56 33.53
N ASN A 191 22.64 10.81 32.46
CA ASN A 191 23.67 10.33 31.53
C ASN A 191 24.06 11.38 30.48
N VAL A 192 23.20 12.37 30.24
CA VAL A 192 23.41 13.35 29.18
C VAL A 192 23.78 14.69 29.79
N ILE A 193 25.07 15.00 29.87
CA ILE A 193 25.53 16.36 30.18
C ILE A 193 25.64 17.12 28.85
N PRO A 194 24.94 18.25 28.65
CA PRO A 194 25.01 18.98 27.38
C PRO A 194 26.46 19.36 27.02
N GLY A 195 26.84 19.20 25.75
CA GLY A 195 28.22 19.37 25.27
C GLY A 195 28.85 20.74 25.56
N GLU A 196 28.03 21.79 25.69
CA GLU A 196 28.47 23.12 26.12
C GLU A 196 28.99 23.12 27.58
N TYR A 197 28.39 22.33 28.46
CA TYR A 197 28.89 22.09 29.82
C TYR A 197 30.03 21.06 29.85
N GLN A 198 30.13 20.16 28.87
CA GLN A 198 31.30 19.28 28.71
C GLN A 198 32.59 20.07 28.39
N SER A 199 32.48 21.21 27.70
CA SER A 199 33.63 22.07 27.42
C SER A 199 34.15 22.83 28.66
N ALA A 200 33.27 23.12 29.63
CA ALA A 200 33.65 23.63 30.95
C ALA A 200 34.29 22.55 31.85
N LEU A 201 34.04 21.27 31.55
CA LEU A 201 34.68 20.10 32.17
C LEU A 201 36.05 19.76 31.56
N ASN A 202 36.49 20.47 30.51
CA ASN A 202 37.81 20.26 29.90
C ASN A 202 38.89 20.98 30.72
N PHE A 203 39.60 20.21 31.54
CA PHE A 203 40.74 20.66 32.33
C PHE A 203 41.83 21.32 31.49
N THR A 204 42.50 22.28 32.14
CA THR A 204 43.66 23.08 31.75
C THR A 204 44.53 22.53 30.62
N ALA A 205 44.91 23.42 29.69
CA ALA A 205 45.89 23.17 28.64
C ALA A 205 47.21 22.61 29.19
N GLY A 206 47.40 21.29 29.14
CA GLY A 206 48.64 20.67 29.58
C GLY A 206 48.69 19.15 29.69
N ASP A 207 47.57 18.47 29.97
CA ASP A 207 47.60 17.01 30.18
C ASP A 207 47.35 16.18 28.92
N PRO A 208 48.07 15.05 28.74
CA PRO A 208 47.96 14.21 27.56
C PRO A 208 46.61 13.47 27.52
N LEU A 209 45.96 13.56 26.36
CA LEU A 209 44.62 13.06 26.00
C LEU A 209 44.36 11.55 26.27
N ASP A 210 45.39 10.75 26.56
CA ASP A 210 45.27 9.28 26.69
C ASP A 210 45.02 8.78 28.13
N THR A 211 45.01 9.66 29.14
CA THR A 211 44.77 9.29 30.55
C THR A 211 43.48 9.85 31.14
N LEU A 212 42.68 10.56 30.35
CA LEU A 212 41.40 11.17 30.76
C LEU A 212 40.25 10.17 30.54
N VAL A 213 40.34 9.02 31.23
CA VAL A 213 39.24 8.05 31.28
C VAL A 213 38.07 8.70 32.02
N LEU A 214 36.88 8.56 31.42
CA LEU A 214 35.60 8.35 32.09
C LEU A 214 35.68 8.33 33.62
N THR A 215 35.70 9.49 34.26
CA THR A 215 34.95 9.61 35.50
C THR A 215 33.62 10.20 35.08
N THR A 216 32.76 9.30 34.61
CA THR A 216 31.33 9.40 34.93
C THR A 216 31.21 9.96 36.35
N PRO A 217 30.34 10.95 36.62
CA PRO A 217 29.99 11.29 38.00
C PRO A 217 29.74 9.98 38.74
N ASP A 218 30.21 9.86 39.99
CA ASP A 218 30.26 8.58 40.72
C ASP A 218 28.92 7.82 40.60
N VAL A 219 28.85 6.93 39.62
CA VAL A 219 27.66 6.16 39.28
C VAL A 219 27.40 5.13 40.37
N SER A 220 28.37 4.86 41.26
CA SER A 220 28.25 3.85 42.30
C SER A 220 27.34 4.27 43.45
N GLU A 221 27.15 5.58 43.71
CA GLU A 221 26.16 6.04 44.70
C GLU A 221 24.72 6.02 44.15
N ARG A 222 24.54 6.06 42.82
CA ARG A 222 23.22 5.93 42.17
C ARG A 222 22.87 4.52 41.70
N GLN A 223 23.86 3.70 41.35
CA GLN A 223 23.69 2.26 41.08
C GLN A 223 23.25 1.48 42.32
N GLN A 224 23.44 2.01 43.54
CA GLN A 224 23.00 1.32 44.76
C GLN A 224 21.51 1.48 45.10
N VAL A 225 20.76 2.27 44.34
CA VAL A 225 19.30 2.16 44.37
C VAL A 225 18.95 1.12 43.31
N GLU A 226 18.94 -0.15 43.70
CA GLU A 226 18.60 -1.33 42.86
C GLU A 226 17.22 -1.22 42.16
N ASN A 227 16.49 -0.10 42.30
CA ASN A 227 15.14 0.16 41.77
C ASN A 227 14.92 1.65 41.40
N ALA A 228 15.93 2.37 40.87
CA ALA A 228 15.76 3.80 40.52
C ALA A 228 14.92 3.99 39.25
N ASP A 229 13.61 4.11 39.44
CA ASP A 229 12.56 4.52 38.49
C ASP A 229 12.98 5.63 37.50
N GLY A 230 12.49 5.58 36.25
CA GLY A 230 12.84 6.53 35.19
C GLY A 230 12.12 7.87 35.34
N TYR A 231 12.81 9.01 35.15
CA TYR A 231 12.17 10.32 35.31
C TYR A 231 11.41 10.79 34.06
N ASP A 232 10.09 10.98 34.24
CA ASP A 232 9.13 11.35 33.21
C ASP A 232 8.76 12.84 33.16
N VAL A 233 8.24 13.29 32.03
CA VAL A 233 7.55 14.58 31.89
C VAL A 233 6.09 14.38 31.53
N HIS A 234 5.19 14.81 32.42
CA HIS A 234 3.75 14.79 32.21
C HIS A 234 3.19 16.18 31.94
N VAL A 235 2.60 16.38 30.77
CA VAL A 235 1.93 17.62 30.38
C VAL A 235 0.44 17.35 30.26
N GLY A 236 -0.34 17.94 31.16
CA GLY A 236 -1.77 17.68 31.28
C GLY A 236 -2.01 16.26 31.81
N LEU A 237 -1.63 16.00 33.06
CA LEU A 237 -1.84 14.71 33.71
C LEU A 237 -3.34 14.49 34.01
N LEU A 238 -3.95 15.41 34.77
CA LEU A 238 -5.39 15.44 35.08
C LEU A 238 -6.06 16.79 34.77
N GLY A 239 -5.25 17.82 34.49
CA GLY A 239 -5.68 19.18 34.20
C GLY A 239 -5.21 19.64 32.82
N ARG A 240 -4.80 20.90 32.72
CA ARG A 240 -4.29 21.47 31.48
C ARG A 240 -2.81 21.80 31.61
N GLY A 241 -1.97 21.16 30.80
CA GLY A 241 -0.55 21.45 30.72
C GLY A 241 -0.18 22.06 29.38
N VAL A 242 0.74 23.03 29.38
CA VAL A 242 1.35 23.54 28.16
C VAL A 242 2.86 23.62 28.35
N LEU A 243 3.60 22.86 27.56
CA LEU A 243 5.05 22.95 27.40
C LEU A 243 5.36 23.75 26.13
N THR A 244 6.31 24.67 26.20
CA THR A 244 6.81 25.43 25.06
C THR A 244 8.33 25.43 25.10
N VAL A 245 8.96 24.95 24.03
CA VAL A 245 10.41 25.02 23.85
C VAL A 245 10.65 25.81 22.57
N ASN A 246 11.14 27.04 22.70
CA ASN A 246 11.37 27.93 21.57
C ASN A 246 12.83 27.87 21.10
N ALA A 247 13.16 28.67 20.08
CA ALA A 247 14.49 28.75 19.46
C ALA A 247 15.65 28.72 20.47
N GLY A 248 16.57 27.78 20.27
CA GLY A 248 17.75 27.53 21.11
C GLY A 248 17.50 26.86 22.46
N GLY A 249 16.23 26.65 22.84
CA GLY A 249 15.87 25.94 24.07
C GLY A 249 16.00 24.43 23.92
N ARG A 250 16.34 23.75 25.02
CA ARG A 250 16.59 22.31 25.03
C ARG A 250 15.86 21.62 26.20
N MET A 251 15.33 20.43 25.95
CA MET A 251 14.75 19.57 26.98
C MET A 251 15.26 18.13 26.79
N GLU A 252 15.78 17.55 27.85
CA GLU A 252 16.28 16.17 27.89
C GLU A 252 15.51 15.43 28.97
N ILE A 253 14.83 14.38 28.55
CA ILE A 253 13.92 13.57 29.36
C ILE A 253 14.55 12.19 29.47
N GLN A 254 14.67 11.69 30.69
CA GLN A 254 15.28 10.40 30.96
C GLN A 254 14.43 9.25 30.41
N ASP A 255 13.13 9.23 30.68
CA ASP A 255 12.26 8.13 30.23
C ASP A 255 11.27 8.59 29.15
N ALA A 256 10.07 9.06 29.53
CA ALA A 256 9.02 9.35 28.56
C ALA A 256 8.40 10.76 28.67
N LEU A 257 7.93 11.26 27.52
CA LEU A 257 7.09 12.45 27.42
C LEU A 257 5.63 12.03 27.27
N PHE A 258 4.79 12.52 28.18
CA PHE A 258 3.37 12.23 28.20
C PHE A 258 2.53 13.48 28.03
N LEU A 259 1.63 13.51 27.04
CA LEU A 259 0.74 14.64 26.75
C LEU A 259 -0.72 14.21 26.87
N GLY A 260 -1.47 14.75 27.83
CA GLY A 260 -2.91 14.48 27.96
C GLY A 260 -3.22 13.04 28.36
N LEU A 261 -2.63 12.58 29.46
CA LEU A 261 -2.77 11.19 29.93
C LEU A 261 -4.16 10.88 30.48
N GLY A 262 -4.64 11.67 31.43
CA GLY A 262 -5.86 11.36 32.17
C GLY A 262 -7.14 11.71 31.40
N VAL A 263 -8.24 11.09 31.80
CA VAL A 263 -9.56 11.38 31.22
C VAL A 263 -9.91 12.86 31.39
N GLY A 264 -10.17 13.54 30.28
CA GLY A 264 -10.47 14.96 30.25
C GLY A 264 -9.26 15.89 30.43
N ALA A 265 -8.06 15.35 30.59
CA ALA A 265 -6.83 16.13 30.62
C ALA A 265 -6.50 16.70 29.23
N ASN A 266 -5.75 17.80 29.21
CA ASN A 266 -5.36 18.49 27.98
C ASN A 266 -3.88 18.88 28.04
N GLY A 267 -3.04 18.09 27.39
CA GLY A 267 -1.60 18.31 27.31
C GLY A 267 -1.20 18.87 25.96
N LYS A 268 -0.40 19.93 25.94
CA LYS A 268 0.14 20.50 24.69
C LYS A 268 1.63 20.76 24.80
N ALA A 269 2.39 20.37 23.78
CA ALA A 269 3.79 20.70 23.63
C ALA A 269 4.01 21.43 22.30
N PHE A 270 4.63 22.61 22.36
CA PHE A 270 5.02 23.41 21.20
C PHE A 270 6.54 23.48 21.15
N ILE A 271 7.16 22.82 20.18
CA ILE A 271 8.60 22.77 19.98
C ILE A 271 8.91 23.54 18.70
N ASP A 272 9.46 24.74 18.83
CA ASP A 272 9.53 25.70 17.73
C ASP A 272 10.89 26.40 17.62
N GLY A 273 11.43 26.44 16.40
CA GLY A 273 12.61 27.22 16.05
C GLY A 273 13.87 26.40 15.83
N SER A 274 14.87 27.02 15.20
CA SER A 274 16.17 26.41 14.95
C SER A 274 16.94 26.19 16.25
N ASP A 275 17.78 25.15 16.27
CA ASP A 275 18.57 24.76 17.43
C ASP A 275 17.72 24.41 18.67
N THR A 276 16.43 24.13 18.46
CA THR A 276 15.52 23.65 19.49
C THR A 276 15.51 22.13 19.48
N TYR A 277 15.67 21.52 20.65
CA TYR A 277 15.82 20.08 20.78
C TYR A 277 15.06 19.55 22.00
N VAL A 278 14.23 18.52 21.78
CA VAL A 278 13.60 17.74 22.85
C VAL A 278 13.93 16.28 22.65
N ALA A 279 14.47 15.61 23.66
CA ALA A 279 14.70 14.17 23.62
C ALA A 279 14.10 13.47 24.82
N ALA A 280 13.52 12.29 24.58
CA ALA A 280 13.12 11.32 25.59
C ALA A 280 13.92 10.04 25.34
N TYR A 281 14.99 9.86 26.12
CA TYR A 281 16.06 8.90 25.85
C TYR A 281 15.71 7.44 26.19
N GLY A 282 14.78 7.24 27.12
CA GLY A 282 14.59 5.92 27.70
C GLY A 282 15.76 5.47 28.57
N ARG A 283 15.53 4.46 29.42
CA ARG A 283 16.55 3.96 30.34
C ARG A 283 17.17 2.64 29.88
N ASP A 284 18.44 2.69 29.50
CA ASP A 284 19.33 1.53 29.51
C ASP A 284 19.99 1.42 30.90
N GLU A 285 19.66 0.38 31.68
CA GLU A 285 20.43 0.06 32.88
C GLU A 285 21.78 -0.52 32.46
N LEU A 286 22.86 -0.18 33.16
CA LEU A 286 24.08 -0.97 33.07
C LEU A 286 24.01 -1.98 34.21
N ASP A 287 24.00 -3.27 33.90
CA ASP A 287 24.14 -4.30 34.91
C ASP A 287 25.49 -4.19 35.64
N ASP A 288 25.64 -4.91 36.75
CA ASP A 288 26.87 -4.93 37.57
C ASP A 288 28.13 -5.32 36.77
N ASP A 289 27.96 -5.96 35.60
CA ASP A 289 29.04 -6.37 34.70
C ASP A 289 29.33 -5.32 33.61
N GLY A 290 28.65 -4.17 33.63
CA GLY A 290 28.78 -3.10 32.65
C GLY A 290 28.12 -3.41 31.30
N VAL A 291 27.25 -4.41 31.24
CA VAL A 291 26.42 -4.75 30.10
C VAL A 291 25.12 -3.97 30.21
N SER A 292 24.78 -3.22 29.16
CA SER A 292 23.51 -2.50 29.10
C SER A 292 22.35 -3.51 29.06
N THR A 293 21.55 -3.54 30.12
CA THR A 293 20.25 -4.21 30.21
C THR A 293 19.15 -3.15 30.29
N PRO A 294 18.17 -3.12 29.40
CA PRO A 294 17.11 -2.11 29.45
C PRO A 294 16.29 -2.20 30.74
N ALA A 295 16.17 -1.11 31.50
CA ALA A 295 15.50 -1.11 32.82
C ALA A 295 14.03 -0.70 32.74
N THR A 296 13.72 0.40 32.04
CA THR A 296 12.35 0.92 31.88
C THR A 296 12.15 1.41 30.45
N GLN A 297 11.10 0.88 29.80
CA GLN A 297 10.88 0.95 28.34
C GLN A 297 9.53 1.60 28.03
N LEU A 298 9.26 2.75 28.63
CA LEU A 298 7.97 3.40 28.43
C LEU A 298 8.00 4.24 27.15
N PRO A 299 7.10 3.98 26.19
CA PRO A 299 6.96 4.83 25.04
C PRO A 299 6.36 6.18 25.45
N SER A 300 6.75 7.24 24.76
CA SER A 300 6.09 8.53 24.90
C SER A 300 4.64 8.43 24.41
N VAL A 301 3.68 9.08 25.08
CA VAL A 301 2.25 9.01 24.70
C VAL A 301 1.67 10.40 24.48
N ILE A 302 1.07 10.60 23.31
CA ILE A 302 0.36 11.82 22.94
C ILE A 302 -1.13 11.48 22.86
N GLY A 303 -1.89 11.89 23.86
CA GLY A 303 -3.34 11.70 23.92
C GLY A 303 -3.74 10.29 24.35
N GLY A 304 -3.32 9.88 25.56
CA GLY A 304 -3.63 8.56 26.14
C GLY A 304 -5.12 8.36 26.41
N PHE A 305 -5.64 8.82 27.55
CA PHE A 305 -7.08 8.88 27.82
C PHE A 305 -7.67 10.31 27.70
N GLY A 306 -6.81 11.31 27.52
CA GLY A 306 -7.16 12.72 27.36
C GLY A 306 -6.84 13.25 25.97
N LYS A 307 -6.69 14.57 25.85
CA LYS A 307 -6.28 15.24 24.62
C LYS A 307 -4.80 15.61 24.68
N GLY A 308 -3.98 15.03 23.80
CA GLY A 308 -2.58 15.36 23.63
C GLY A 308 -2.32 16.06 22.30
N THR A 309 -1.50 17.11 22.31
CA THR A 309 -1.05 17.76 21.08
C THR A 309 0.46 18.02 21.13
N LEU A 310 1.20 17.53 20.14
CA LEU A 310 2.61 17.86 19.92
C LEU A 310 2.75 18.60 18.59
N THR A 311 3.33 19.80 18.61
CA THR A 311 3.60 20.59 17.42
C THR A 311 5.10 20.84 17.33
N ILE A 312 5.70 20.49 16.19
CA ILE A 312 7.13 20.62 15.89
C ILE A 312 7.28 21.50 14.66
N THR A 313 7.91 22.67 14.81
CA THR A 313 7.96 23.68 13.75
C THR A 313 9.29 24.42 13.61
N ASN A 314 9.48 25.02 12.43
CA ASN A 314 10.56 25.97 12.11
C ASN A 314 11.99 25.46 12.41
N GLY A 315 12.29 24.19 12.11
CA GLY A 315 13.62 23.61 12.28
C GLY A 315 13.87 22.93 13.63
N ALA A 316 12.83 22.82 14.47
CA ALA A 316 12.90 22.10 15.73
C ALA A 316 13.06 20.59 15.53
N MET A 317 13.74 19.94 16.47
CA MET A 317 14.00 18.50 16.47
C MET A 317 13.45 17.84 17.74
N VAL A 318 12.72 16.74 17.56
CA VAL A 318 12.23 15.90 18.66
C VAL A 318 12.67 14.46 18.48
N GLU A 319 13.20 13.85 19.53
CA GLU A 319 13.64 12.45 19.55
C GLU A 319 12.95 11.67 20.65
N MET A 320 12.40 10.50 20.32
CA MET A 320 11.74 9.59 21.26
C MET A 320 12.34 8.20 21.10
N PHE A 321 13.19 7.79 22.04
CA PHE A 321 14.05 6.61 21.87
C PHE A 321 13.37 5.28 22.24
N ASN A 322 12.34 5.34 23.09
CA ASN A 322 11.54 4.18 23.53
C ASN A 322 10.21 4.02 22.78
N GLY A 323 10.08 4.63 21.61
CA GLY A 323 8.86 4.63 20.81
C GLY A 323 7.85 5.69 21.22
N ALA A 324 6.76 5.76 20.46
CA ALA A 324 5.69 6.73 20.67
C ALA A 324 4.30 6.17 20.31
N GLY A 325 3.31 6.52 21.11
CA GLY A 325 1.88 6.29 20.83
C GLY A 325 1.14 7.61 20.63
N VAL A 326 0.35 7.72 19.55
CA VAL A 326 -0.49 8.89 19.26
C VAL A 326 -1.96 8.47 19.29
N GLY A 327 -2.70 8.95 20.28
CA GLY A 327 -4.14 8.65 20.40
C GLY A 327 -4.42 7.20 20.76
N THR A 328 -3.48 6.55 21.44
CA THR A 328 -3.52 5.13 21.78
C THR A 328 -2.91 4.90 23.15
N TRP A 329 -3.44 3.93 23.90
CA TRP A 329 -2.94 3.54 25.20
C TRP A 329 -2.34 2.12 25.24
N LEU A 330 -1.43 1.90 26.20
CA LEU A 330 -0.83 0.61 26.49
C LEU A 330 -1.88 -0.34 27.08
N THR A 331 -2.46 -1.20 26.24
CA THR A 331 -3.18 -2.39 26.72
C THR A 331 -2.29 -3.61 26.52
N ASP A 332 -2.06 -4.39 27.59
CA ASP A 332 -1.39 -5.68 27.44
C ASP A 332 -2.19 -6.58 26.49
N ALA A 333 -1.51 -7.21 25.54
CA ALA A 333 -2.15 -8.14 24.60
C ALA A 333 -2.30 -9.56 25.19
N ALA A 334 -1.74 -9.81 26.39
CA ALA A 334 -1.56 -11.16 26.93
C ALA A 334 -2.69 -11.60 27.86
N GLY A 335 -3.64 -10.72 28.22
CA GLY A 335 -4.70 -11.06 29.17
C GLY A 335 -4.12 -11.46 30.53
N ASN A 336 -2.94 -10.92 30.88
CA ASN A 336 -2.28 -11.26 32.13
C ASN A 336 -3.08 -10.59 33.28
N PRO A 337 -3.62 -11.35 34.25
CA PRO A 337 -4.53 -10.82 35.28
C PRO A 337 -3.92 -9.82 36.28
N GLU A 338 -2.67 -9.40 36.07
CA GLU A 338 -1.97 -8.43 36.92
C GLU A 338 -2.23 -6.97 36.51
N VAL A 339 -2.66 -6.70 35.27
CA VAL A 339 -3.24 -5.41 34.90
C VAL A 339 -4.77 -5.53 35.07
N PRO A 340 -5.43 -4.70 35.90
CA PRO A 340 -6.87 -4.75 36.05
C PRO A 340 -7.52 -4.58 34.68
N GLN A 341 -8.14 -5.64 34.16
CA GLN A 341 -8.91 -5.58 32.92
C GLN A 341 -9.90 -4.42 33.03
N ILE A 342 -9.73 -3.41 32.18
CA ILE A 342 -10.55 -2.21 32.15
C ILE A 342 -11.98 -2.65 31.81
N ALA A 343 -12.84 -2.71 32.81
CA ALA A 343 -14.15 -3.33 32.68
C ALA A 343 -15.15 -2.54 31.81
N ASN A 344 -14.78 -1.35 31.31
CA ASN A 344 -15.57 -0.55 30.36
C ASN A 344 -14.77 0.70 29.86
N PRO A 345 -14.04 0.67 28.73
CA PRO A 345 -13.35 1.85 28.21
C PRO A 345 -14.39 2.79 27.55
N GLN A 346 -15.08 3.60 28.35
CA GLN A 346 -16.05 4.60 27.84
C GLN A 346 -15.38 5.92 27.43
N THR A 347 -14.06 6.05 27.53
CA THR A 347 -13.34 7.32 27.31
C THR A 347 -12.17 7.10 26.37
N VAL A 348 -12.26 7.76 25.21
CA VAL A 348 -11.30 7.70 24.11
C VAL A 348 -10.26 8.82 24.20
N GLY A 349 -8.99 8.47 24.07
CA GLY A 349 -7.90 9.42 23.89
C GLY A 349 -7.94 10.09 22.52
N GLU A 350 -7.48 11.34 22.45
CA GLU A 350 -7.27 12.06 21.19
C GLU A 350 -5.82 12.57 21.14
N GLY A 351 -5.02 11.95 20.28
CA GLY A 351 -3.64 12.33 20.06
C GLY A 351 -3.46 13.05 18.72
N VAL A 352 -2.78 14.19 18.73
CA VAL A 352 -2.45 14.94 17.51
C VAL A 352 -0.97 15.30 17.52
N VAL A 353 -0.27 14.94 16.45
CA VAL A 353 1.11 15.37 16.18
C VAL A 353 1.15 16.13 14.86
N GLU A 354 1.76 17.31 14.86
CA GLU A 354 1.97 18.14 13.67
C GLU A 354 3.45 18.45 13.54
N VAL A 355 4.08 17.98 12.45
CA VAL A 355 5.49 18.26 12.12
C VAL A 355 5.49 19.08 10.84
N THR A 356 5.81 20.37 10.92
CA THR A 356 5.69 21.26 9.75
C THR A 356 6.83 22.29 9.66
N GLY A 357 7.20 22.64 8.44
CA GLY A 357 8.21 23.65 8.18
C GLY A 357 9.58 23.04 7.88
N PRO A 358 10.42 23.73 7.07
CA PRO A 358 11.71 23.20 6.65
C PRO A 358 12.64 22.85 7.81
N GLY A 359 13.17 21.63 7.80
CA GLY A 359 14.14 21.14 8.77
C GLY A 359 13.54 20.73 10.11
N SER A 360 12.21 20.77 10.27
CA SER A 360 11.57 20.20 11.45
C SER A 360 11.58 18.68 11.38
N THR A 361 12.08 18.04 12.42
CA THR A 361 12.29 16.59 12.44
C THR A 361 11.66 15.95 13.67
N TRP A 362 11.03 14.78 13.46
CA TRP A 362 10.59 13.91 14.54
C TRP A 362 11.16 12.52 14.34
N ASN A 363 12.08 12.12 15.22
CA ASN A 363 12.70 10.81 15.20
C ASN A 363 12.11 9.94 16.32
N VAL A 364 11.61 8.76 15.95
CA VAL A 364 11.08 7.77 16.87
C VAL A 364 11.90 6.49 16.72
N TYR A 365 12.51 6.04 17.80
CA TYR A 365 13.35 4.84 17.84
C TYR A 365 12.70 3.78 18.72
N VAL A 366 13.18 2.54 18.60
CA VAL A 366 12.97 1.49 19.60
C VAL A 366 14.34 0.98 20.01
N THR A 367 14.85 1.40 21.15
CA THR A 367 16.20 1.07 21.63
C THR A 367 16.33 -0.34 22.17
N SER A 368 15.27 -0.98 22.66
CA SER A 368 15.32 -2.38 23.10
C SER A 368 13.93 -3.01 23.31
N ALA A 369 13.82 -4.32 23.09
CA ALA A 369 12.56 -5.04 23.26
C ALA A 369 12.27 -5.34 24.75
N PRO A 370 11.01 -5.20 25.22
CA PRO A 370 10.59 -5.79 26.48
C PRO A 370 10.66 -7.30 26.37
N THR A 371 11.32 -7.94 27.32
CA THR A 371 11.20 -9.39 27.53
C THR A 371 9.83 -9.79 28.11
N GLY A 372 8.92 -8.83 28.28
CA GLY A 372 7.52 -9.06 28.68
C GLY A 372 6.54 -8.16 27.93
N ALA A 373 5.74 -8.76 27.03
CA ALA A 373 4.36 -8.47 26.59
C ALA A 373 3.73 -7.05 26.57
N ASN A 374 4.47 -5.96 26.76
CA ASN A 374 3.91 -4.61 26.92
C ASN A 374 4.50 -3.64 25.90
N ALA A 375 3.86 -3.54 24.73
CA ALA A 375 3.80 -2.33 23.91
C ALA A 375 2.88 -2.63 22.72
N PHE A 376 1.79 -1.85 22.61
CA PHE A 376 0.90 -1.72 21.45
C PHE A 376 0.67 -3.02 20.62
N THR A 377 -0.32 -3.80 21.05
CA THR A 377 -0.80 -5.05 20.39
C THR A 377 0.26 -6.13 20.17
N GLY A 378 1.13 -6.38 21.15
CA GLY A 378 2.02 -7.56 21.15
C GLY A 378 3.11 -7.59 20.06
N ASN A 379 3.17 -6.56 19.21
CA ASN A 379 4.11 -6.41 18.10
C ASN A 379 5.05 -5.24 18.38
N ARG A 380 6.35 -5.42 18.12
CA ARG A 380 7.46 -4.51 18.49
C ARG A 380 7.45 -3.20 17.68
N THR A 381 6.44 -2.36 17.91
CA THR A 381 6.13 -1.15 17.14
C THR A 381 6.81 0.09 17.72
N ALA A 382 7.52 0.85 16.87
CA ALA A 382 8.15 2.11 17.28
C ALA A 382 7.16 3.27 17.34
N LEU A 383 6.28 3.38 16.35
CA LEU A 383 5.26 4.42 16.30
C LEU A 383 3.88 3.80 16.05
N ALA A 384 2.96 3.99 17.00
CA ALA A 384 1.56 3.60 16.87
C ALA A 384 0.65 4.83 16.76
N ILE A 385 -0.26 4.85 15.80
CA ILE A 385 -1.20 5.95 15.58
C ILE A 385 -2.63 5.41 15.59
N GLY A 386 -3.42 5.88 16.57
CA GLY A 386 -4.80 5.44 16.83
C GLY A 386 -4.89 4.06 17.46
N GLU A 387 -6.11 3.68 17.85
CA GLU A 387 -6.41 2.36 18.41
C GLU A 387 -7.12 1.46 17.39
N SER A 388 -6.91 0.14 17.55
CA SER A 388 -7.57 -0.92 16.80
C SER A 388 -8.47 -1.72 17.75
N PRO A 389 -9.64 -2.21 17.31
CA PRO A 389 -10.51 -3.00 18.17
C PRO A 389 -9.82 -4.31 18.58
N VAL A 390 -9.68 -4.52 19.90
CA VAL A 390 -9.28 -5.84 20.42
C VAL A 390 -10.41 -6.83 20.12
N SER A 391 -10.06 -8.00 19.58
CA SER A 391 -11.05 -9.00 19.15
C SER A 391 -12.12 -9.26 20.22
N GLY A 392 -13.36 -8.84 19.95
CA GLY A 392 -14.51 -9.01 20.84
C GLY A 392 -15.16 -7.74 21.35
N ASP A 393 -14.55 -6.56 21.19
CA ASP A 393 -15.23 -5.29 21.44
C ASP A 393 -16.03 -4.84 20.20
N SER A 394 -17.27 -4.40 20.42
CA SER A 394 -18.27 -4.22 19.35
C SER A 394 -18.60 -2.77 19.03
N ASP A 395 -18.01 -1.80 19.74
CA ASP A 395 -18.25 -0.38 19.50
C ASP A 395 -16.99 0.31 18.94
N PRO A 396 -16.87 0.48 17.62
CA PRO A 396 -15.76 1.23 17.02
C PRO A 396 -15.76 2.72 17.40
N GLY A 397 -16.78 3.23 18.11
CA GLY A 397 -16.84 4.59 18.65
C GLY A 397 -16.09 4.80 19.95
N SER A 398 -15.62 3.73 20.62
CA SER A 398 -14.87 3.79 21.88
C SER A 398 -13.36 3.57 21.72
N LEU A 399 -12.83 3.70 20.51
CA LEU A 399 -11.39 3.61 20.21
C LEU A 399 -10.73 5.00 20.19
N GLY A 400 -9.54 5.11 20.79
CA GLY A 400 -8.69 6.29 20.75
C GLY A 400 -8.33 6.70 19.32
N THR A 401 -8.33 8.00 19.05
CA THR A 401 -8.05 8.57 17.72
C THR A 401 -6.68 9.21 17.69
N GLY A 402 -5.85 8.79 16.74
CA GLY A 402 -4.51 9.32 16.52
C GLY A 402 -4.41 10.05 15.19
N ARG A 403 -3.78 11.23 15.18
CA ARG A 403 -3.51 11.99 13.96
C ARG A 403 -2.06 12.43 13.88
N LEU A 404 -1.41 12.15 12.76
CA LEU A 404 -0.11 12.70 12.40
C LEU A 404 -0.26 13.57 11.14
N THR A 405 0.25 14.80 11.19
CA THR A 405 0.33 15.68 10.02
C THR A 405 1.79 15.99 9.70
N ILE A 406 2.21 15.74 8.46
CA ILE A 406 3.54 16.03 7.95
C ILE A 406 3.45 17.15 6.92
N GLY A 407 4.12 18.25 7.20
CA GLY A 407 4.15 19.44 6.36
C GLY A 407 5.31 19.47 5.37
N LEU A 408 5.23 20.35 4.38
CA LEU A 408 6.33 20.59 3.44
C LEU A 408 7.67 20.87 4.15
N GLY A 409 8.68 20.08 3.79
CA GLY A 409 10.05 20.20 4.31
C GLY A 409 10.27 19.66 5.73
N ALA A 410 9.24 19.05 6.32
CA ALA A 410 9.36 18.29 7.55
C ALA A 410 9.76 16.84 7.27
N GLU A 411 10.38 16.20 8.25
CA GLU A 411 10.84 14.81 8.18
C GLU A 411 10.36 14.05 9.43
N VAL A 412 9.78 12.88 9.23
CA VAL A 412 9.43 11.95 10.31
C VAL A 412 10.16 10.63 10.08
N ASN A 413 11.00 10.24 11.03
CA ASN A 413 11.83 9.05 10.96
C ASN A 413 11.39 8.03 12.01
N VAL A 414 11.03 6.83 11.58
CA VAL A 414 10.64 5.71 12.43
C VAL A 414 11.67 4.59 12.29
N LEU A 415 12.58 4.53 13.26
CA LEU A 415 13.85 3.84 13.18
C LEU A 415 13.83 2.55 14.04
N HIS A 416 14.25 1.43 13.44
CA HIS A 416 14.44 0.14 14.12
C HIS A 416 15.87 0.05 14.66
N ASN A 417 16.07 -0.54 15.84
CA ASN A 417 17.41 -0.88 16.32
C ASN A 417 17.93 -2.17 15.65
N GLN A 418 18.95 -2.03 14.81
CA GLN A 418 19.59 -3.13 14.05
C GLN A 418 20.26 -4.20 14.93
N ASN A 419 20.50 -3.94 16.22
CA ASN A 419 21.20 -4.90 17.08
C ASN A 419 20.35 -6.14 17.47
N TYR A 420 19.05 -6.16 17.14
CA TYR A 420 18.10 -7.21 17.55
C TYR A 420 17.58 -8.10 16.41
N GLU A 421 18.27 -8.14 15.26
CA GLU A 421 17.87 -8.89 14.05
C GLU A 421 17.81 -10.44 14.21
N ASN A 422 18.15 -10.99 15.38
CA ASN A 422 18.32 -12.44 15.57
C ASN A 422 17.03 -13.24 15.90
N THR A 423 15.88 -12.58 16.11
CA THR A 423 14.59 -13.28 16.28
C THR A 423 13.70 -13.08 15.07
N GLN A 424 13.16 -14.17 14.52
CA GLN A 424 12.32 -14.27 13.32
C GLN A 424 10.94 -13.56 13.42
N GLU A 425 10.81 -12.39 14.02
CA GLU A 425 9.50 -11.75 14.17
C GLU A 425 9.34 -10.54 13.26
N SER A 426 8.44 -10.71 12.29
CA SER A 426 7.76 -9.72 11.45
C SER A 426 7.11 -8.64 12.30
N ASN A 427 7.88 -7.62 12.67
CA ASN A 427 7.36 -6.52 13.47
C ASN A 427 7.41 -5.21 12.68
N ALA A 428 6.24 -4.58 12.59
CA ALA A 428 6.08 -3.26 12.04
C ALA A 428 6.85 -2.23 12.86
N ASN A 429 7.57 -1.35 12.18
CA ASN A 429 8.15 -0.17 12.80
C ASN A 429 7.08 0.88 13.07
N MET A 430 6.14 1.02 12.15
CA MET A 430 5.05 1.95 12.24
C MET A 430 3.72 1.23 12.02
N TRP A 431 2.77 1.49 12.90
CA TRP A 431 1.42 0.96 12.83
C TRP A 431 0.41 2.11 12.84
N VAL A 432 -0.39 2.20 11.79
CA VAL A 432 -1.53 3.11 11.72
C VAL A 432 -2.78 2.25 11.88
N ALA A 433 -3.40 2.30 13.05
CA ALA A 433 -4.59 1.51 13.36
C ALA A 433 -5.85 2.09 12.70
N ASP A 434 -7.00 1.42 12.83
CA ASP A 434 -8.29 1.79 12.22
C ASP A 434 -8.72 3.24 12.51
N LYS A 435 -8.35 3.81 13.66
CA LYS A 435 -8.59 5.21 14.04
C LYS A 435 -7.38 6.13 13.90
N GLY A 436 -6.33 5.64 13.28
CA GLY A 436 -5.14 6.37 12.91
C GLY A 436 -5.32 7.10 11.58
N VAL A 437 -4.91 8.36 11.55
CA VAL A 437 -4.91 9.17 10.33
C VAL A 437 -3.54 9.82 10.16
N VAL A 438 -2.91 9.60 9.02
CA VAL A 438 -1.70 10.30 8.60
C VAL A 438 -2.04 11.20 7.42
N THR A 439 -1.79 12.50 7.57
CA THR A 439 -1.99 13.49 6.51
C THR A 439 -0.66 14.10 6.09
N MET A 440 -0.32 14.04 4.81
CA MET A 440 0.89 14.65 4.26
C MET A 440 0.54 15.85 3.37
N SER A 441 1.30 16.93 3.49
CA SER A 441 1.20 18.13 2.64
C SER A 441 2.58 18.51 2.10
N GLY A 442 3.34 17.48 1.75
CA GLY A 442 4.78 17.46 1.48
C GLY A 442 5.53 16.75 2.61
N GLY A 443 6.86 16.88 2.58
CA GLY A 443 7.74 16.27 3.58
C GLY A 443 7.92 14.76 3.37
N ASP A 444 8.70 14.17 4.26
CA ASP A 444 9.20 12.81 4.13
C ASP A 444 8.81 11.97 5.36
N LEU A 445 8.28 10.78 5.12
CA LEU A 445 8.06 9.75 6.14
C LEU A 445 8.99 8.57 5.86
N ASN A 446 9.96 8.35 6.74
CA ASN A 446 10.96 7.29 6.58
C ASN A 446 10.76 6.20 7.65
N VAL A 447 10.39 5.01 7.22
CA VAL A 447 10.19 3.83 8.08
C VAL A 447 11.27 2.81 7.74
N THR A 448 12.15 2.48 8.69
CA THR A 448 13.34 1.66 8.36
C THR A 448 13.06 0.19 8.06
N ASN A 449 11.83 -0.28 8.32
CA ASN A 449 11.42 -1.66 8.07
C ASN A 449 9.97 -1.69 7.55
N GLU A 450 9.04 -2.22 8.34
CA GLU A 450 7.64 -2.42 7.94
C GLU A 450 6.74 -1.25 8.39
N LEU A 451 5.90 -0.80 7.45
CA LEU A 451 4.79 0.12 7.67
C LEU A 451 3.47 -0.64 7.49
N VAL A 452 2.70 -0.79 8.56
CA VAL A 452 1.35 -1.38 8.53
C VAL A 452 0.32 -0.27 8.61
N ASN A 453 -0.56 -0.21 7.61
CA ASN A 453 -1.69 0.69 7.56
C ASN A 453 -3.02 -0.06 7.62
N LEU A 454 -3.75 0.10 8.72
CA LEU A 454 -5.15 -0.29 8.89
C LEU A 454 -6.08 0.93 8.95
N GLY A 455 -5.52 2.15 8.96
CA GLY A 455 -6.24 3.42 8.98
C GLY A 455 -6.10 4.21 7.68
N GLU A 456 -6.03 5.53 7.78
CA GLU A 456 -6.02 6.42 6.61
C GLU A 456 -4.67 7.11 6.42
N PHE A 457 -4.08 6.95 5.23
CA PHE A 457 -3.02 7.81 4.69
C PHE A 457 -3.59 8.69 3.58
N SER A 458 -3.43 10.01 3.72
CA SER A 458 -3.91 10.98 2.74
C SER A 458 -2.89 12.08 2.44
N GLY A 459 -2.79 12.50 1.17
CA GLY A 459 -2.08 13.74 0.79
C GLY A 459 -0.97 13.58 -0.25
N TYR A 460 0.08 14.39 -0.18
CA TYR A 460 1.25 14.31 -1.08
C TYR A 460 2.56 14.45 -0.29
N GLY A 461 3.67 13.93 -0.81
CA GLY A 461 4.96 13.80 -0.11
C GLY A 461 5.64 12.46 -0.44
N ASP A 462 6.71 12.14 0.28
CA ASP A 462 7.48 10.91 0.06
C ASP A 462 7.32 9.95 1.27
N ILE A 463 6.90 8.71 1.01
CA ILE A 463 6.87 7.61 1.98
C ILE A 463 7.96 6.62 1.59
N ASN A 464 8.88 6.34 2.50
CA ASN A 464 9.96 5.36 2.33
C ASN A 464 9.78 4.24 3.35
N ALA A 465 9.69 2.99 2.89
CA ALA A 465 9.62 1.81 3.75
C ALA A 465 10.39 0.63 3.13
N LYS A 466 10.70 -0.41 3.91
CA LYS A 466 11.16 -1.70 3.33
C LYS A 466 10.01 -2.61 2.96
N TYR A 467 8.90 -2.49 3.68
CA TYR A 467 7.70 -3.28 3.45
C TYR A 467 6.50 -2.40 3.79
N LEU A 468 5.47 -2.44 2.94
CA LEU A 468 4.24 -1.69 3.16
C LEU A 468 3.05 -2.64 3.05
N PHE A 469 2.25 -2.71 4.11
CA PHE A 469 1.01 -3.45 4.13
C PHE A 469 -0.16 -2.48 4.33
N ASN A 470 -1.03 -2.40 3.34
CA ASN A 470 -2.32 -1.75 3.47
C ASN A 470 -3.37 -2.83 3.74
N GLY A 471 -3.91 -2.87 4.96
CA GLY A 471 -4.86 -3.88 5.41
C GLY A 471 -6.19 -3.82 4.69
N ALA A 472 -7.16 -4.63 5.10
CA ALA A 472 -8.51 -4.61 4.54
C ALA A 472 -9.41 -3.58 5.24
N THR A 473 -10.68 -3.51 4.81
CA THR A 473 -11.81 -2.77 5.43
C THR A 473 -11.45 -1.48 6.18
N GLY A 474 -11.58 -0.33 5.52
CA GLY A 474 -11.46 0.98 6.15
C GLY A 474 -10.04 1.57 6.12
N SER A 475 -9.06 0.77 5.71
CA SER A 475 -7.73 1.25 5.37
C SER A 475 -7.73 1.95 4.00
N ALA A 476 -6.99 3.06 3.92
CA ALA A 476 -6.80 3.78 2.67
C ALA A 476 -5.39 4.35 2.58
N VAL A 477 -4.79 4.26 1.40
CA VAL A 477 -3.55 4.97 1.03
C VAL A 477 -3.81 5.77 -0.23
N GLY A 478 -3.80 7.09 -0.15
CA GLY A 478 -3.99 7.86 -1.36
C GLY A 478 -3.67 9.32 -1.24
N SER A 479 -3.69 10.02 -2.37
CA SER A 479 -3.71 11.49 -2.32
C SER A 479 -5.12 12.00 -2.09
N ILE A 480 -5.23 13.14 -1.39
CA ILE A 480 -6.51 13.84 -1.22
C ILE A 480 -7.01 14.19 -2.62
N ALA A 481 -8.09 13.51 -3.04
CA ALA A 481 -8.91 13.76 -4.22
C ALA A 481 -8.21 14.45 -5.40
N ALA A 482 -7.81 13.67 -6.42
CA ALA A 482 -7.47 14.13 -7.77
C ALA A 482 -6.92 15.56 -7.82
N SER A 483 -5.82 15.81 -7.09
CA SER A 483 -5.19 17.11 -7.16
C SER A 483 -4.76 17.35 -8.61
N THR A 484 -5.36 18.37 -9.21
CA THR A 484 -5.05 18.81 -10.57
C THR A 484 -3.80 19.71 -10.60
N GLN A 485 -3.15 19.94 -9.45
CA GLN A 485 -1.94 20.74 -9.35
C GLN A 485 -0.72 19.88 -9.72
N PRO A 486 0.05 20.24 -10.76
CA PRO A 486 1.31 19.58 -11.08
C PRO A 486 2.26 19.67 -9.88
N GLY A 487 2.67 18.54 -9.31
CA GLY A 487 3.59 18.45 -8.17
C GLY A 487 2.98 17.93 -6.86
N GLU A 488 1.66 17.70 -6.79
CA GLU A 488 1.00 17.05 -5.66
C GLU A 488 0.85 15.54 -5.93
N THR A 489 1.98 14.84 -6.00
CA THR A 489 2.05 13.38 -6.12
C THR A 489 2.41 12.78 -4.77
N LEU A 490 1.73 11.70 -4.36
CA LEU A 490 2.21 10.86 -3.27
C LEU A 490 3.22 9.87 -3.85
N ARG A 491 4.48 9.99 -3.45
CA ARG A 491 5.53 9.06 -3.85
C ARG A 491 5.69 8.00 -2.77
N ILE A 492 5.63 6.73 -3.16
CA ILE A 492 5.84 5.60 -2.27
C ILE A 492 7.05 4.85 -2.79
N VAL A 493 8.05 4.69 -1.95
CA VAL A 493 9.28 3.98 -2.27
C VAL A 493 9.42 2.82 -1.30
N VAL A 494 9.31 1.60 -1.83
CA VAL A 494 9.48 0.36 -1.07
C VAL A 494 10.74 -0.33 -1.57
N GLN A 495 11.84 -0.13 -0.84
CA GLN A 495 13.16 -0.61 -1.24
C GLN A 495 13.70 -1.64 -0.26
N ASP A 496 14.27 -2.71 -0.79
CA ASP A 496 15.17 -3.54 0.00
C ASP A 496 16.53 -2.84 0.11
N ARG A 497 17.07 -2.76 1.33
CA ARG A 497 18.46 -2.35 1.48
C ARG A 497 19.28 -3.60 1.19
N VAL A 498 19.99 -3.58 0.07
CA VAL A 498 21.00 -4.57 -0.36
C VAL A 498 22.11 -4.71 0.70
N ASP A 499 21.80 -5.35 1.82
CA ASP A 499 22.79 -5.88 2.73
C ASP A 499 22.88 -7.36 2.34
N GLY A 500 23.70 -7.65 1.33
CA GLY A 500 23.81 -8.95 0.63
C GLY A 500 24.34 -10.10 1.47
N ASN A 501 23.78 -10.32 2.67
CA ASN A 501 24.23 -11.32 3.61
C ASN A 501 23.17 -11.74 4.65
N SER A 502 21.87 -11.57 4.41
CA SER A 502 20.83 -12.08 5.30
C SER A 502 20.35 -13.47 4.87
N PRO A 503 20.61 -14.54 5.66
CA PRO A 503 20.00 -15.84 5.44
C PRO A 503 18.64 -15.84 6.14
N ARG A 504 17.54 -15.50 5.43
CA ARG A 504 16.19 -15.58 6.00
C ARG A 504 15.24 -16.43 5.16
N ASP A 505 14.41 -17.13 5.92
CA ASP A 505 13.27 -17.97 5.59
C ASP A 505 12.30 -17.30 4.60
N ASP A 506 11.90 -18.09 3.60
CA ASP A 506 11.23 -17.76 2.32
C ASP A 506 9.71 -17.51 2.44
N SER A 507 9.24 -16.83 3.49
CA SER A 507 7.78 -16.73 3.74
C SER A 507 7.15 -15.35 3.57
N THR A 508 7.93 -14.26 3.55
CA THR A 508 7.42 -12.92 3.22
C THR A 508 8.47 -12.17 2.40
N PRO A 509 8.24 -11.89 1.11
CA PRO A 509 9.21 -11.16 0.30
C PRO A 509 9.36 -9.74 0.86
N THR A 510 10.57 -9.38 1.29
CA THR A 510 10.96 -7.99 1.61
C THR A 510 10.72 -7.09 0.40
N GLY A 511 10.77 -5.76 0.53
CA GLY A 511 10.69 -4.87 -0.64
C GLY A 511 9.37 -4.90 -1.39
N SER A 512 8.27 -5.34 -0.75
CA SER A 512 6.96 -5.54 -1.38
C SER A 512 5.88 -4.62 -0.78
N PHE A 513 4.89 -4.27 -1.62
CA PHE A 513 3.68 -3.57 -1.21
C PHE A 513 2.48 -4.50 -1.38
N TYR A 514 1.85 -4.87 -0.27
CA TYR A 514 0.60 -5.61 -0.23
C TYR A 514 -0.57 -4.65 -0.01
N ASN A 515 -1.54 -4.66 -0.92
CA ASN A 515 -2.76 -3.89 -0.82
C ASN A 515 -3.99 -4.80 -0.69
N LEU A 516 -4.64 -4.78 0.46
CA LEU A 516 -5.95 -5.41 0.71
C LEU A 516 -7.08 -4.35 0.87
N GLY A 517 -6.73 -3.07 0.83
CA GLY A 517 -7.62 -1.93 1.09
C GLY A 517 -7.75 -1.01 -0.12
N ASP A 518 -8.02 0.27 0.12
CA ASP A 518 -8.16 1.26 -0.96
C ASP A 518 -6.84 1.99 -1.22
N VAL A 519 -6.35 1.95 -2.46
CA VAL A 519 -5.21 2.75 -2.95
C VAL A 519 -5.73 3.70 -4.03
N SER A 520 -5.56 5.02 -3.87
CA SER A 520 -6.17 5.98 -4.81
C SER A 520 -5.46 7.31 -5.01
N GLY A 521 -5.81 7.99 -6.11
CA GLY A 521 -5.31 9.34 -6.43
C GLY A 521 -4.06 9.34 -7.30
N ASN A 522 -3.32 10.46 -7.32
CA ASN A 522 -2.10 10.64 -8.10
C ASN A 522 -0.89 10.04 -7.35
N LEU A 523 -0.37 8.92 -7.84
CA LEU A 523 0.64 8.10 -7.18
C LEU A 523 1.88 7.90 -8.06
N SER A 524 3.04 7.88 -7.40
CA SER A 524 4.29 7.39 -7.97
C SER A 524 4.82 6.31 -7.04
N VAL A 525 4.61 5.05 -7.38
CA VAL A 525 5.04 3.92 -6.55
C VAL A 525 6.27 3.28 -7.18
N ASP A 526 7.31 3.05 -6.39
CA ASP A 526 8.55 2.39 -6.77
C ASP A 526 8.82 1.26 -5.78
N VAL A 527 8.59 0.02 -6.21
CA VAL A 527 8.67 -1.20 -5.40
C VAL A 527 9.75 -2.10 -5.99
N VAL A 528 10.73 -2.51 -5.18
CA VAL A 528 11.82 -3.36 -5.69
C VAL A 528 11.32 -4.77 -6.06
N ASN A 529 10.49 -5.38 -5.20
CA ASN A 529 9.99 -6.73 -5.40
C ASN A 529 8.57 -6.73 -5.99
N GLY A 530 7.53 -6.99 -5.18
CA GLY A 530 6.17 -7.15 -5.71
C GLY A 530 5.18 -6.09 -5.25
N PHE A 531 4.33 -5.61 -6.17
CA PHE A 531 3.08 -4.93 -5.85
C PHE A 531 1.92 -5.93 -5.97
N TYR A 532 1.35 -6.32 -4.84
CA TYR A 532 0.28 -7.32 -4.74
C TYR A 532 -1.03 -6.62 -4.38
N ASN A 533 -2.03 -6.72 -5.25
CA ASN A 533 -3.33 -6.07 -5.08
C ASN A 533 -4.47 -7.09 -4.94
N ASP A 534 -5.03 -7.19 -3.75
CA ASP A 534 -6.32 -7.85 -3.46
C ASP A 534 -7.38 -6.87 -2.93
N GLY A 535 -7.05 -5.58 -2.88
CA GLY A 535 -7.95 -4.47 -2.58
C GLY A 535 -8.37 -3.69 -3.83
N SER A 536 -8.70 -2.41 -3.66
CA SER A 536 -9.04 -1.50 -4.76
C SER A 536 -7.86 -0.60 -5.11
N LEU A 537 -7.50 -0.52 -6.39
CA LEU A 537 -6.52 0.41 -6.96
C LEU A 537 -7.23 1.39 -7.90
N ARG A 538 -7.44 2.64 -7.46
CA ARG A 538 -8.11 3.73 -8.19
C ARG A 538 -7.15 4.90 -8.39
N ALA A 539 -6.05 4.64 -9.08
CA ALA A 539 -4.91 5.54 -9.15
C ALA A 539 -4.63 6.09 -10.56
N ASN A 540 -3.95 7.23 -10.59
CA ASN A 540 -3.35 7.86 -11.75
C ASN A 540 -1.85 8.00 -11.49
N GLY A 541 -1.00 7.88 -12.51
CA GLY A 541 0.45 7.97 -12.38
C GLY A 541 1.14 6.64 -12.70
N THR A 542 2.27 6.37 -12.06
CA THR A 542 3.15 5.24 -12.41
C THR A 542 3.41 4.36 -11.20
N ILE A 543 3.27 3.05 -11.39
CA ILE A 543 3.73 2.02 -10.46
C ILE A 543 4.85 1.26 -11.16
N THR A 544 6.05 1.40 -10.62
CA THR A 544 7.20 0.58 -11.00
C THR A 544 7.35 -0.50 -9.95
N SER A 545 7.37 -1.76 -10.36
CA SER A 545 7.50 -2.92 -9.47
C SER A 545 8.30 -4.02 -10.14
N GLY A 546 9.07 -4.84 -9.43
CA GLY A 546 9.63 -6.07 -10.00
C GLY A 546 8.53 -6.99 -10.55
N THR A 547 7.47 -7.21 -9.76
CA THR A 547 6.25 -7.92 -10.16
C THR A 547 5.00 -7.11 -9.84
N PHE A 548 4.05 -7.07 -10.76
CA PHE A 548 2.69 -6.60 -10.49
C PHE A 548 1.71 -7.77 -10.49
N TYR A 549 0.93 -7.90 -9.43
CA TYR A 549 -0.07 -8.96 -9.31
C TYR A 549 -1.40 -8.39 -8.84
N ASN A 550 -2.43 -8.45 -9.69
CA ASN A 550 -3.80 -8.20 -9.29
C ASN A 550 -4.48 -9.54 -8.96
N GLY A 551 -4.60 -9.85 -7.67
CA GLY A 551 -5.16 -11.10 -7.18
C GLY A 551 -6.67 -11.20 -7.39
N SER A 552 -7.25 -12.34 -6.99
CA SER A 552 -8.65 -12.70 -7.29
C SER A 552 -9.70 -11.74 -6.71
N LEU A 553 -9.37 -11.04 -5.62
CA LEU A 553 -10.23 -10.03 -5.00
C LEU A 553 -9.87 -8.61 -5.47
N GLY A 554 -8.73 -8.47 -6.15
CA GLY A 554 -8.18 -7.20 -6.60
C GLY A 554 -9.02 -6.52 -7.68
N GLU A 555 -9.28 -5.23 -7.48
CA GLU A 555 -9.94 -4.37 -8.46
C GLU A 555 -9.03 -3.20 -8.86
N VAL A 556 -8.68 -3.08 -10.13
CA VAL A 556 -8.03 -1.91 -10.72
C VAL A 556 -9.08 -1.10 -11.48
N VAL A 557 -9.20 0.19 -11.18
CA VAL A 557 -10.13 1.10 -11.86
C VAL A 557 -9.41 2.35 -12.35
N VAL A 558 -9.44 2.55 -13.67
CA VAL A 558 -8.93 3.75 -14.34
C VAL A 558 -10.12 4.55 -14.88
N SER A 559 -10.35 5.73 -14.32
CA SER A 559 -11.48 6.60 -14.67
C SER A 559 -11.13 7.55 -15.82
N ALA A 560 -12.12 8.33 -16.25
CA ALA A 560 -11.96 9.25 -17.37
C ALA A 560 -10.82 10.24 -17.12
N ASP A 561 -10.03 10.51 -18.16
CA ASP A 561 -8.87 11.41 -18.13
C ASP A 561 -7.74 10.98 -17.17
N GLN A 562 -7.77 9.74 -16.64
CA GLN A 562 -6.68 9.16 -15.85
C GLN A 562 -5.78 8.29 -16.72
N HIS A 563 -4.49 8.24 -16.39
CA HIS A 563 -3.49 7.38 -16.97
C HIS A 563 -2.77 6.60 -15.86
N LEU A 564 -3.00 5.29 -15.81
CA LEU A 564 -2.27 4.39 -14.93
C LEU A 564 -1.24 3.61 -15.75
N ARG A 565 0.03 3.75 -15.38
CA ARG A 565 1.14 3.04 -16.01
C ARG A 565 1.77 2.05 -15.03
N LEU A 566 1.81 0.78 -15.38
CA LEU A 566 2.44 -0.31 -14.62
C LEU A 566 3.71 -0.74 -15.34
N ILE A 567 4.85 -0.67 -14.66
CA ILE A 567 6.15 -0.97 -15.28
C ILE A 567 6.84 -2.05 -14.46
N ALA A 568 7.18 -3.16 -15.12
CA ALA A 568 8.03 -4.20 -14.56
C ALA A 568 9.49 -3.71 -14.55
N ALA A 569 10.09 -3.60 -13.37
CA ALA A 569 11.50 -3.31 -13.21
C ALA A 569 12.30 -4.61 -13.35
N ASP A 570 13.01 -4.72 -14.46
CA ASP A 570 13.86 -5.87 -14.77
C ASP A 570 15.12 -5.82 -13.91
N ASP A 571 15.04 -6.40 -12.71
CA ASP A 571 16.22 -6.83 -11.97
C ASP A 571 16.32 -8.35 -12.11
N ASP A 572 17.52 -8.85 -12.36
CA ASP A 572 17.95 -10.25 -12.60
C ASP A 572 17.60 -11.23 -11.45
N ALA A 573 16.74 -10.82 -10.51
CA ALA A 573 16.27 -11.55 -9.35
C ALA A 573 14.77 -11.83 -9.50
N SER A 574 14.43 -12.93 -10.16
CA SER A 574 13.08 -13.49 -10.16
C SER A 574 12.52 -13.52 -8.72
N PRO A 575 11.43 -12.77 -8.41
CA PRO A 575 10.82 -12.83 -7.09
C PRO A 575 10.16 -14.19 -6.90
N ARG A 576 10.56 -14.89 -5.84
CA ARG A 576 9.91 -16.13 -5.38
C ARG A 576 8.59 -15.75 -4.73
N LEU A 577 7.47 -16.12 -5.33
CA LEU A 577 6.15 -16.03 -4.68
C LEU A 577 6.19 -16.83 -3.36
N SER A 578 5.88 -16.18 -2.24
CA SER A 578 5.82 -16.85 -0.94
C SER A 578 4.52 -17.64 -0.76
N THR A 579 4.67 -18.75 -0.03
CA THR A 579 3.77 -19.89 0.28
C THR A 579 2.28 -19.66 0.59
N ALA A 580 1.77 -18.43 0.76
CA ALA A 580 0.34 -18.20 1.04
C ALA A 580 -0.50 -18.01 -0.23
N ASP A 581 -0.04 -17.17 -1.17
CA ASP A 581 -0.64 -17.02 -2.51
C ASP A 581 -0.03 -18.00 -3.52
N ALA A 582 1.10 -18.60 -3.15
CA ALA A 582 1.64 -19.74 -3.85
C ALA A 582 0.71 -20.96 -3.76
N ILE A 583 -0.37 -21.05 -2.97
CA ILE A 583 -1.21 -22.26 -3.04
C ILE A 583 -1.88 -22.43 -4.43
N LEU A 584 -2.13 -21.32 -5.15
CA LEU A 584 -2.59 -21.35 -6.54
C LEU A 584 -1.43 -21.54 -7.53
N PHE A 585 -0.26 -20.92 -7.28
CA PHE A 585 0.90 -21.05 -8.17
C PHE A 585 1.74 -22.30 -7.94
N ASP A 586 1.92 -22.82 -6.74
CA ASP A 586 2.62 -24.06 -6.36
C ASP A 586 1.85 -25.28 -6.89
N SER A 587 0.51 -25.19 -7.00
CA SER A 587 -0.27 -26.15 -7.80
C SER A 587 -0.08 -25.97 -9.31
N LEU A 588 0.26 -24.78 -9.79
CA LEU A 588 0.55 -24.50 -11.20
C LEU A 588 2.03 -24.82 -11.56
N ASP A 589 2.96 -24.67 -10.61
CA ASP A 589 4.41 -24.85 -10.70
C ASP A 589 4.73 -26.34 -10.70
N ALA A 590 4.08 -27.11 -9.82
CA ALA A 590 4.13 -28.58 -9.82
C ALA A 590 3.52 -29.21 -11.09
N ILE A 591 2.84 -28.41 -11.91
CA ILE A 591 2.10 -28.83 -13.10
C ILE A 591 2.79 -28.37 -14.39
N LEU A 592 3.52 -27.24 -14.37
CA LEU A 592 4.25 -26.70 -15.51
C LEU A 592 5.76 -27.00 -15.48
N SER A 593 6.30 -27.51 -14.36
CA SER A 593 7.64 -28.09 -14.31
C SER A 593 7.60 -29.52 -14.86
N ASP A 594 8.23 -29.74 -16.01
CA ASP A 594 8.32 -31.02 -16.71
C ASP A 594 9.27 -32.04 -16.02
N ASP A 595 9.37 -31.99 -14.68
CA ASP A 595 10.27 -32.84 -13.91
C ASP A 595 9.67 -34.23 -13.67
N GLU A 596 9.83 -35.11 -14.68
CA GLU A 596 9.58 -36.55 -14.58
C GLU A 596 10.46 -37.26 -13.52
N ASP A 597 11.45 -36.58 -12.94
CA ASP A 597 12.54 -37.26 -12.21
C ASP A 597 12.24 -37.57 -10.74
N GLY A 598 11.19 -36.99 -10.14
CA GLY A 598 10.70 -37.36 -8.82
C GLY A 598 11.73 -37.26 -7.68
N ASP A 599 12.82 -36.54 -7.88
CA ASP A 599 13.89 -36.33 -6.91
C ASP A 599 13.72 -35.04 -6.08
N GLY A 600 12.69 -34.25 -6.38
CA GLY A 600 12.36 -33.04 -5.64
C GLY A 600 13.37 -31.91 -5.85
N GLU A 601 14.21 -32.00 -6.88
CA GLU A 601 15.07 -30.92 -7.32
C GLU A 601 14.32 -30.14 -8.42
N ILE A 602 13.52 -29.14 -8.02
CA ILE A 602 12.82 -28.22 -8.93
C ILE A 602 13.87 -27.59 -9.85
N ASP A 603 13.96 -28.01 -11.12
CA ASP A 603 14.81 -27.35 -12.10
C ASP A 603 14.36 -25.89 -12.27
N GLY A 604 15.31 -24.97 -12.37
CA GLY A 604 15.12 -23.52 -12.24
C GLY A 604 14.38 -22.83 -13.40
N SER A 605 13.43 -23.51 -14.06
CA SER A 605 12.63 -23.00 -15.18
C SER A 605 11.22 -22.57 -14.76
N ARG A 606 11.08 -21.95 -13.58
CA ARG A 606 9.83 -21.29 -13.18
C ARG A 606 9.43 -20.26 -14.23
N ARG A 607 8.23 -20.42 -14.81
CA ARG A 607 7.65 -19.46 -15.75
C ARG A 607 7.06 -18.31 -14.95
N ASP A 608 7.93 -17.42 -14.47
CA ASP A 608 7.53 -16.27 -13.66
C ASP A 608 6.93 -15.18 -14.55
N PHE A 609 5.61 -15.04 -14.55
CA PHE A 609 4.95 -13.89 -15.19
C PHE A 609 5.22 -12.63 -14.36
N PHE A 610 5.86 -11.63 -14.96
CA PHE A 610 6.18 -10.36 -14.28
C PHE A 610 4.93 -9.53 -13.94
N GLN A 611 3.86 -9.66 -14.73
CA GLN A 611 2.64 -8.89 -14.56
C GLN A 611 1.42 -9.76 -14.85
N ALA A 612 0.53 -9.89 -13.86
CA ALA A 612 -0.66 -10.73 -14.00
C ALA A 612 -1.94 -10.12 -13.39
N ASN A 613 -3.07 -10.50 -13.98
CA ASN A 613 -4.42 -10.18 -13.54
C ASN A 613 -5.27 -11.44 -13.36
N LEU A 614 -5.67 -11.72 -12.12
CA LEU A 614 -6.69 -12.71 -11.73
C LEU A 614 -7.98 -12.06 -11.21
N GLY A 615 -7.94 -10.76 -10.94
CA GLY A 615 -9.08 -9.97 -10.51
C GLY A 615 -9.73 -9.17 -11.64
N LYS A 616 -10.19 -7.98 -11.32
CA LYS A 616 -10.90 -7.09 -12.26
C LYS A 616 -10.04 -5.88 -12.62
N ILE A 617 -9.95 -5.56 -13.90
CA ILE A 617 -9.44 -4.29 -14.42
C ILE A 617 -10.58 -3.59 -15.18
N GLU A 618 -10.91 -2.37 -14.81
CA GLU A 618 -11.96 -1.56 -15.44
C GLU A 618 -11.41 -0.21 -15.87
N VAL A 619 -11.46 0.07 -17.17
CA VAL A 619 -10.99 1.32 -17.77
C VAL A 619 -12.18 2.01 -18.42
N THR A 620 -12.50 3.22 -17.97
CA THR A 620 -13.65 4.00 -18.48
C THR A 620 -13.22 5.42 -18.82
N GLY A 621 -13.04 5.73 -20.11
CA GLY A 621 -12.59 7.05 -20.60
C GLY A 621 -11.12 7.38 -20.31
N GLY A 622 -10.34 6.41 -19.84
CA GLY A 622 -8.96 6.58 -19.38
C GLY A 622 -7.96 5.68 -20.12
N GLU A 623 -6.72 5.70 -19.66
CA GLU A 623 -5.58 4.98 -20.25
C GLU A 623 -4.94 4.03 -19.22
N PHE A 624 -4.90 2.75 -19.55
CA PHE A 624 -4.16 1.73 -18.81
C PHE A 624 -2.97 1.28 -19.64
N GLU A 625 -1.78 1.40 -19.10
CA GLU A 625 -0.54 1.04 -19.76
C GLU A 625 0.26 0.07 -18.90
N THR A 626 0.81 -0.96 -19.52
CA THR A 626 1.61 -1.98 -18.85
C THR A 626 2.77 -2.41 -19.75
N GLY A 627 3.96 -2.61 -19.18
CA GLY A 627 5.17 -2.96 -19.95
C GLY A 627 6.40 -3.23 -19.08
N ASN A 628 7.53 -3.53 -19.71
CA ASN A 628 8.83 -3.69 -19.06
C ASN A 628 9.75 -2.48 -19.34
N ILE A 629 10.60 -2.08 -18.37
CA ILE A 629 11.62 -1.03 -18.56
C ILE A 629 12.54 -1.31 -19.78
N GLN A 630 12.82 -2.57 -20.12
CA GLN A 630 13.68 -2.93 -21.25
C GLN A 630 13.02 -2.80 -22.63
N ASP A 631 11.69 -2.66 -22.72
CA ASP A 631 10.96 -2.59 -24.00
C ASP A 631 11.18 -1.26 -24.76
N ALA A 632 12.08 -0.40 -24.27
CA ALA A 632 12.69 0.68 -25.05
C ALA A 632 13.52 0.18 -26.25
N PHE A 633 13.71 -1.13 -26.43
CA PHE A 633 14.31 -1.75 -27.61
C PHE A 633 13.29 -2.68 -28.32
N PRO A 634 13.11 -2.56 -29.64
CA PRO A 634 12.17 -3.40 -30.38
C PRO A 634 12.71 -4.83 -30.45
N VAL A 635 12.31 -5.70 -29.52
CA VAL A 635 12.54 -7.14 -29.59
C VAL A 635 11.44 -7.76 -30.45
N VAL A 636 11.84 -8.49 -31.49
CA VAL A 636 10.96 -8.96 -32.58
C VAL A 636 10.02 -10.11 -32.16
N THR A 637 10.20 -10.68 -30.96
CA THR A 637 9.27 -11.64 -30.34
C THR A 637 9.47 -11.58 -28.82
N THR A 638 8.52 -11.02 -28.06
CA THR A 638 8.57 -11.10 -26.59
C THR A 638 8.20 -12.52 -26.14
N PRO A 639 9.00 -13.19 -25.30
CA PRO A 639 8.63 -14.45 -24.65
C PRO A 639 7.29 -14.32 -23.91
N LEU A 640 6.52 -15.42 -23.83
CA LEU A 640 5.20 -15.43 -23.16
C LEU A 640 5.27 -14.94 -21.71
N GLU A 641 6.34 -15.28 -20.99
CA GLU A 641 6.59 -14.91 -19.59
C GLU A 641 6.75 -13.39 -19.39
N GLN A 642 7.09 -12.64 -20.45
CA GLN A 642 7.24 -11.19 -20.40
C GLN A 642 5.97 -10.42 -20.80
N LYS A 643 4.95 -11.11 -21.33
CA LYS A 643 3.66 -10.51 -21.68
C LYS A 643 2.84 -10.26 -20.41
N PHE A 644 1.95 -9.28 -20.47
CA PHE A 644 0.94 -9.09 -19.43
C PHE A 644 -0.05 -10.26 -19.49
N TRP A 645 -0.23 -10.98 -18.39
CA TRP A 645 -1.13 -12.14 -18.35
C TRP A 645 -2.48 -11.79 -17.74
N ASN A 646 -3.55 -11.83 -18.54
CA ASN A 646 -4.92 -11.85 -18.03
C ASN A 646 -5.36 -13.31 -17.88
N ALA A 647 -5.49 -13.80 -16.65
CA ALA A 647 -5.54 -15.23 -16.38
C ALA A 647 -6.93 -15.71 -15.94
N ARG A 648 -7.32 -16.91 -16.38
CA ARG A 648 -8.45 -17.68 -15.85
C ARG A 648 -7.90 -18.97 -15.25
N VAL A 649 -8.18 -19.19 -13.96
CA VAL A 649 -7.66 -20.33 -13.20
C VAL A 649 -8.81 -21.07 -12.52
N VAL A 650 -8.90 -22.38 -12.72
CA VAL A 650 -9.86 -23.23 -12.01
C VAL A 650 -9.27 -23.65 -10.67
N GLU A 651 -10.05 -23.62 -9.60
CA GLU A 651 -9.61 -24.13 -8.30
C GLU A 651 -9.97 -25.62 -8.17
N LEU A 652 -8.99 -26.44 -7.83
CA LEU A 652 -9.12 -27.89 -7.70
C LEU A 652 -9.18 -28.34 -6.23
N ASP A 653 -10.07 -29.30 -5.94
CA ASP A 653 -10.05 -30.00 -4.66
C ASP A 653 -8.96 -31.07 -4.69
N SER A 654 -7.78 -30.73 -4.19
CA SER A 654 -6.66 -31.68 -4.06
C SER A 654 -6.92 -32.80 -3.05
N SER A 655 -8.02 -32.73 -2.28
CA SER A 655 -8.36 -33.71 -1.24
C SER A 655 -9.28 -34.85 -1.73
N VAL A 656 -9.71 -34.83 -3.00
CA VAL A 656 -10.70 -35.77 -3.55
C VAL A 656 -10.15 -36.46 -4.81
N ASP A 657 -10.31 -37.77 -4.88
CA ASP A 657 -10.06 -38.58 -6.09
C ASP A 657 -11.41 -39.08 -6.64
N PRO A 658 -11.83 -38.69 -7.87
CA PRO A 658 -11.14 -37.81 -8.82
C PRO A 658 -11.21 -36.33 -8.41
N VAL A 659 -10.19 -35.55 -8.82
CA VAL A 659 -10.07 -34.12 -8.53
C VAL A 659 -11.33 -33.37 -8.99
N ALA A 660 -12.02 -32.73 -8.06
CA ALA A 660 -13.25 -31.99 -8.34
C ALA A 660 -12.97 -30.50 -8.49
N LYS A 661 -13.61 -29.84 -9.46
CA LYS A 661 -13.62 -28.37 -9.56
C LYS A 661 -14.39 -27.78 -8.36
N VAL A 662 -13.75 -26.90 -7.59
CA VAL A 662 -14.35 -26.25 -6.39
C VAL A 662 -14.73 -24.80 -6.68
N GLY A 663 -13.97 -24.13 -7.54
CA GLY A 663 -14.14 -22.71 -7.87
C GLY A 663 -13.48 -22.35 -9.19
N GLU A 664 -13.67 -21.11 -9.61
CA GLU A 664 -13.02 -20.53 -10.78
C GLU A 664 -12.70 -19.06 -10.48
N VAL A 665 -11.45 -18.68 -10.69
CA VAL A 665 -10.95 -17.31 -10.62
C VAL A 665 -10.76 -16.83 -12.04
N VAL A 666 -11.36 -15.69 -12.39
CA VAL A 666 -11.34 -15.16 -13.75
C VAL A 666 -10.84 -13.74 -13.73
N GLY A 667 -9.68 -13.52 -14.33
CA GLY A 667 -9.16 -12.22 -14.72
C GLY A 667 -10.08 -11.59 -15.75
N VAL A 668 -10.66 -10.43 -15.42
CA VAL A 668 -11.56 -9.69 -16.30
C VAL A 668 -11.01 -8.29 -16.60
N ILE A 669 -10.77 -7.98 -17.87
CA ILE A 669 -10.45 -6.64 -18.35
C ILE A 669 -11.70 -6.04 -19.02
N THR A 670 -12.13 -4.86 -18.59
CA THR A 670 -13.32 -4.17 -19.13
C THR A 670 -12.94 -2.80 -19.68
N GLY A 671 -13.18 -2.58 -20.98
CA GLY A 671 -13.00 -1.30 -21.65
C GLY A 671 -14.33 -0.59 -21.95
N ARG A 672 -14.39 0.70 -21.63
CA ARG A 672 -15.43 1.64 -22.07
C ARG A 672 -14.78 2.94 -22.49
N ASP A 673 -14.74 3.24 -23.78
CA ASP A 673 -14.00 4.41 -24.26
C ASP A 673 -12.53 4.39 -23.77
N ALA A 674 -11.91 3.20 -23.80
CA ALA A 674 -10.67 2.91 -23.10
C ALA A 674 -9.46 2.88 -24.04
N THR A 675 -8.30 3.37 -23.56
CA THR A 675 -7.00 3.08 -24.17
C THR A 675 -6.26 2.05 -23.32
N LEU A 676 -5.96 0.89 -23.90
CA LEU A 676 -5.24 -0.22 -23.26
C LEU A 676 -3.91 -0.42 -24.00
N ARG A 677 -2.78 -0.21 -23.32
CA ARG A 677 -1.45 -0.37 -23.90
C ARG A 677 -0.71 -1.50 -23.21
N PHE A 678 -0.45 -2.58 -23.93
CA PHE A 678 0.36 -3.71 -23.47
C PHE A 678 1.70 -3.65 -24.21
N GLU A 679 2.67 -2.86 -23.72
CA GLU A 679 3.95 -2.63 -24.42
C GLU A 679 4.70 -3.94 -24.71
N SER A 680 4.63 -4.92 -23.79
CA SER A 680 5.21 -6.26 -23.98
C SER A 680 4.29 -7.26 -24.68
N GLY A 681 3.03 -6.86 -24.96
CA GLY A 681 1.94 -7.71 -25.47
C GLY A 681 1.04 -8.26 -24.36
N LEU A 682 -0.13 -8.76 -24.77
CA LEU A 682 -1.14 -9.36 -23.91
C LEU A 682 -1.22 -10.86 -24.17
N TYR A 683 -1.13 -11.67 -23.11
CA TYR A 683 -1.51 -13.08 -23.11
C TYR A 683 -2.84 -13.21 -22.36
N ASN A 684 -3.92 -13.53 -23.07
CA ASN A 684 -5.26 -13.59 -22.51
C ASN A 684 -5.76 -15.03 -22.44
N THR A 685 -5.92 -15.56 -21.23
CA THR A 685 -6.73 -16.76 -20.93
C THR A 685 -7.97 -16.41 -20.10
N GLY A 686 -8.05 -15.16 -19.62
CA GLY A 686 -9.20 -14.55 -18.97
C GLY A 686 -10.27 -14.04 -19.92
N VAL A 687 -11.03 -13.05 -19.46
CA VAL A 687 -12.04 -12.35 -20.26
C VAL A 687 -11.60 -10.91 -20.51
N MET A 688 -11.50 -10.52 -21.77
CA MET A 688 -11.44 -9.12 -22.18
C MET A 688 -12.79 -8.72 -22.79
N GLN A 689 -13.45 -7.72 -22.21
CA GLN A 689 -14.72 -7.21 -22.71
C GLN A 689 -14.65 -5.71 -23.03
N LEU A 690 -15.01 -5.36 -24.25
CA LEU A 690 -15.09 -3.99 -24.74
C LEU A 690 -16.58 -3.70 -24.99
N VAL A 691 -17.17 -2.83 -24.17
CA VAL A 691 -18.65 -2.80 -24.01
C VAL A 691 -19.31 -1.47 -24.40
N SER A 692 -18.54 -0.41 -24.66
CA SER A 692 -19.05 0.87 -25.17
C SER A 692 -17.91 1.78 -25.63
N GLY A 693 -18.23 2.79 -26.46
CA GLY A 693 -17.30 3.85 -26.84
C GLY A 693 -16.18 3.38 -27.75
N ASP A 694 -15.14 4.20 -27.89
CA ASP A 694 -13.99 3.89 -28.74
C ASP A 694 -12.88 3.25 -27.90
N ASN A 695 -12.57 1.99 -28.17
CA ASN A 695 -11.56 1.24 -27.43
C ASN A 695 -10.33 1.02 -28.30
N ILE A 696 -9.16 1.43 -27.82
CA ILE A 696 -7.88 1.30 -28.50
C ILE A 696 -7.01 0.32 -27.71
N ILE A 697 -6.49 -0.70 -28.38
CA ILE A 697 -5.63 -1.74 -27.80
C ILE A 697 -4.33 -1.74 -28.57
N SER A 698 -3.20 -1.54 -27.89
CA SER A 698 -1.86 -1.63 -28.49
C SER A 698 -1.01 -2.70 -27.82
N GLY A 699 -0.08 -3.28 -28.57
CA GLY A 699 0.66 -4.49 -28.23
C GLY A 699 0.07 -5.73 -28.89
N ASP A 700 0.92 -6.71 -29.22
CA ASP A 700 0.46 -7.99 -29.76
C ASP A 700 -0.48 -8.68 -28.78
N VAL A 701 -1.66 -9.09 -29.24
CA VAL A 701 -2.67 -9.80 -28.44
C VAL A 701 -2.70 -11.26 -28.80
N MET A 702 -2.41 -12.13 -27.84
CA MET A 702 -2.62 -13.57 -27.94
C MET A 702 -3.80 -13.96 -27.05
N ASN A 703 -4.95 -14.18 -27.67
CA ASN A 703 -6.09 -14.80 -27.02
C ASN A 703 -5.89 -16.32 -27.06
N ALA A 704 -5.39 -16.89 -25.97
CA ALA A 704 -4.97 -18.28 -25.95
C ALA A 704 -6.06 -19.18 -25.36
N GLY A 705 -6.33 -20.30 -26.02
CA GLY A 705 -6.73 -21.53 -25.35
C GLY A 705 -5.49 -22.39 -25.13
N TYR A 706 -5.59 -23.35 -24.22
CA TYR A 706 -4.45 -24.15 -23.80
C TYR A 706 -3.94 -25.02 -24.95
N ASP A 707 -2.62 -24.95 -25.24
CA ASP A 707 -1.98 -25.80 -26.24
C ASP A 707 -1.85 -27.22 -25.67
N TYR A 708 -2.55 -28.16 -26.30
CA TYR A 708 -2.57 -29.57 -25.95
C TYR A 708 -1.21 -30.20 -26.26
N ASP A 709 -0.33 -30.29 -25.26
CA ASP A 709 0.71 -31.31 -25.32
C ASP A 709 0.06 -32.67 -25.01
N SER A 710 -0.06 -33.50 -26.04
CA SER A 710 -0.65 -34.83 -25.96
C SER A 710 0.05 -35.79 -25.00
N ASP A 711 1.24 -35.41 -24.50
CA ASP A 711 2.05 -36.18 -23.56
C ASP A 711 1.94 -35.69 -22.10
N ALA A 712 1.21 -34.60 -21.79
CA ALA A 712 1.06 -34.06 -20.42
C ALA A 712 0.00 -34.79 -19.57
N ASP A 713 0.24 -34.85 -18.24
CA ASP A 713 -0.61 -35.54 -17.24
C ASP A 713 -2.08 -35.00 -17.25
N PRO A 714 -3.12 -35.86 -17.32
CA PRO A 714 -4.53 -35.44 -17.34
C PRO A 714 -5.01 -34.64 -16.10
N VAL A 715 -4.20 -34.52 -15.03
CA VAL A 715 -4.50 -33.64 -13.88
C VAL A 715 -4.21 -32.16 -14.20
N VAL A 716 -3.30 -31.88 -15.13
CA VAL A 716 -2.92 -30.53 -15.61
C VAL A 716 -4.02 -29.90 -16.46
N ASP A 717 -4.82 -30.75 -17.11
CA ASP A 717 -5.89 -30.47 -18.08
C ASP A 717 -7.09 -29.67 -17.51
N VAL A 718 -7.05 -29.31 -16.21
CA VAL A 718 -8.20 -28.74 -15.51
C VAL A 718 -8.04 -27.24 -15.17
N LEU A 719 -6.83 -26.66 -15.27
CA LEU A 719 -6.53 -25.37 -14.64
C LEU A 719 -6.56 -24.13 -15.55
N VAL A 720 -6.21 -24.22 -16.84
CA VAL A 720 -6.19 -23.07 -17.76
C VAL A 720 -7.31 -23.22 -18.78
N GLN A 721 -8.23 -22.26 -18.80
CA GLN A 721 -9.41 -22.27 -19.66
C GLN A 721 -9.29 -21.29 -20.83
N GLU A 722 -10.24 -21.40 -21.76
CA GLU A 722 -10.36 -20.62 -23.00
C GLU A 722 -10.33 -19.11 -22.74
N GLY A 723 -9.40 -18.41 -23.39
CA GLY A 723 -9.41 -16.96 -23.47
C GLY A 723 -10.61 -16.45 -24.24
N VAL A 724 -11.31 -15.45 -23.68
CA VAL A 724 -12.48 -14.83 -24.30
C VAL A 724 -12.23 -13.35 -24.56
N ILE A 725 -12.35 -12.93 -25.82
CA ILE A 725 -12.45 -11.53 -26.21
C ILE A 725 -13.89 -11.25 -26.66
N LEU A 726 -14.52 -10.25 -26.06
CA LEU A 726 -15.91 -9.88 -26.31
C LEU A 726 -16.00 -8.40 -26.68
N VAL A 727 -16.39 -8.10 -27.92
CA VAL A 727 -16.69 -6.74 -28.37
C VAL A 727 -18.19 -6.58 -28.54
N THR A 728 -18.82 -5.92 -27.57
CA THR A 728 -20.28 -5.79 -27.45
C THR A 728 -20.68 -4.35 -27.14
N GLY A 729 -21.99 -4.11 -27.02
CA GLY A 729 -22.55 -2.80 -26.74
C GLY A 729 -22.82 -2.00 -28.01
N ASN A 730 -23.72 -1.02 -27.89
CA ASN A 730 -24.19 -0.27 -29.04
C ASN A 730 -23.16 0.75 -29.49
N GLU A 731 -22.83 0.75 -30.79
CA GLU A 731 -21.86 1.66 -31.40
C GLU A 731 -20.46 1.56 -30.77
N THR A 732 -20.10 0.39 -30.24
CA THR A 732 -18.76 0.14 -29.70
C THR A 732 -17.76 -0.05 -30.83
N THR A 733 -16.62 0.61 -30.74
CA THR A 733 -15.48 0.34 -31.61
C THR A 733 -14.32 -0.27 -30.81
N ALA A 734 -13.61 -1.20 -31.43
CA ALA A 734 -12.38 -1.80 -30.91
C ALA A 734 -11.32 -1.76 -32.01
N THR A 735 -10.22 -1.05 -31.75
CA THR A 735 -9.07 -0.95 -32.65
C THR A 735 -7.88 -1.61 -32.00
N PHE A 736 -7.45 -2.76 -32.52
CA PHE A 736 -6.20 -3.41 -32.18
C PHE A 736 -5.11 -2.88 -33.10
N GLN A 737 -4.10 -2.20 -32.56
CA GLN A 737 -3.09 -1.50 -33.36
C GLN A 737 -1.99 -2.43 -33.89
N ASP A 738 -1.88 -3.64 -33.32
CA ASP A 738 -0.86 -4.64 -33.61
C ASP A 738 -1.51 -6.00 -33.93
N ASN A 739 -0.73 -7.08 -33.93
CA ASN A 739 -1.21 -8.39 -34.35
C ASN A 739 -2.16 -9.00 -33.31
N VAL A 740 -3.14 -9.76 -33.79
CA VAL A 740 -4.06 -10.51 -32.93
C VAL A 740 -4.06 -11.98 -33.35
N MET A 741 -3.77 -12.85 -32.39
CA MET A 741 -3.88 -14.30 -32.54
C MET A 741 -4.99 -14.81 -31.63
N ASN A 742 -6.03 -15.41 -32.22
CA ASN A 742 -7.03 -16.21 -31.51
C ASN A 742 -6.63 -17.68 -31.61
N GLY A 743 -6.01 -18.21 -30.56
CA GLY A 743 -5.52 -19.58 -30.50
C GLY A 743 -6.63 -20.64 -30.49
N PRO A 744 -6.27 -21.94 -30.53
CA PRO A 744 -7.23 -23.04 -30.41
C PRO A 744 -8.10 -22.89 -29.17
N ASP A 745 -9.37 -23.30 -29.24
CA ASP A 745 -10.39 -23.21 -28.18
C ASP A 745 -10.70 -21.79 -27.65
N ALA A 746 -9.93 -20.75 -28.02
CA ALA A 746 -10.20 -19.37 -27.62
C ALA A 746 -11.39 -18.79 -28.39
N VAL A 747 -12.16 -17.92 -27.73
CA VAL A 747 -13.35 -17.29 -28.29
C VAL A 747 -13.10 -15.82 -28.59
N PHE A 748 -13.33 -15.39 -29.83
CA PHE A 748 -13.42 -13.98 -30.20
C PHE A 748 -14.84 -13.67 -30.66
N ALA A 749 -15.58 -12.86 -29.91
CA ALA A 749 -16.99 -12.57 -30.16
C ALA A 749 -17.28 -11.10 -30.48
N ILE A 750 -18.11 -10.87 -31.51
CA ILE A 750 -18.45 -9.54 -32.04
C ILE A 750 -19.98 -9.38 -32.16
N GLY A 751 -20.54 -8.29 -31.63
CA GLY A 751 -21.95 -7.89 -31.83
C GLY A 751 -22.83 -8.02 -30.58
N PRO A 752 -24.18 -7.94 -30.66
CA PRO A 752 -25.01 -7.71 -31.86
C PRO A 752 -25.15 -6.25 -32.32
N ASN A 753 -24.77 -5.29 -31.49
CA ASN A 753 -25.23 -3.90 -31.62
C ASN A 753 -24.27 -2.97 -32.38
N ASN A 754 -24.18 -3.09 -33.72
CA ASN A 754 -23.44 -2.11 -34.55
C ASN A 754 -21.97 -1.94 -34.10
N VAL A 755 -21.30 -3.06 -33.86
CA VAL A 755 -19.93 -3.10 -33.31
C VAL A 755 -18.91 -3.06 -34.45
N SER A 756 -17.89 -2.21 -34.35
CA SER A 756 -16.78 -2.21 -35.32
C SER A 756 -15.50 -2.72 -34.68
N VAL A 757 -14.91 -3.77 -35.25
CA VAL A 757 -13.57 -4.26 -34.92
C VAL A 757 -12.62 -3.94 -36.06
N THR A 758 -11.49 -3.34 -35.73
CA THR A 758 -10.39 -3.08 -36.65
C THR A 758 -9.11 -3.65 -36.06
N ILE A 759 -8.37 -4.43 -36.83
CA ILE A 759 -7.02 -4.90 -36.52
C ILE A 759 -6.08 -4.23 -37.51
N ASP A 760 -5.16 -3.39 -37.06
CA ASP A 760 -4.21 -2.68 -37.93
C ASP A 760 -3.04 -3.59 -38.35
N GLY A 761 -2.72 -4.61 -37.55
CA GLY A 761 -1.75 -5.67 -37.87
C GLY A 761 -2.37 -6.89 -38.57
N ASP A 762 -1.75 -8.05 -38.38
CA ASP A 762 -2.23 -9.33 -38.90
C ASP A 762 -3.23 -9.99 -37.94
N PHE A 763 -4.16 -10.77 -38.48
CA PHE A 763 -5.13 -11.55 -37.71
C PHE A 763 -4.98 -13.04 -38.00
N GLN A 764 -4.85 -13.86 -36.96
CA GLN A 764 -4.84 -15.32 -37.07
C GLN A 764 -5.92 -15.91 -36.17
N ASN A 765 -6.78 -16.77 -36.73
CA ASN A 765 -7.80 -17.49 -35.97
C ASN A 765 -7.59 -19.01 -36.07
N GLN A 766 -7.52 -19.70 -34.94
CA GLN A 766 -7.55 -21.16 -34.82
C GLN A 766 -8.64 -21.65 -33.86
N GLY A 767 -9.22 -20.75 -33.05
CA GLY A 767 -10.34 -21.01 -32.15
C GLY A 767 -11.69 -20.67 -32.75
N GLU A 768 -12.63 -20.27 -31.90
CA GLU A 768 -13.99 -19.90 -32.30
C GLU A 768 -14.10 -18.39 -32.57
N LEU A 769 -14.53 -18.03 -33.79
CA LEU A 769 -14.86 -16.67 -34.16
C LEU A 769 -16.39 -16.51 -34.20
N GLN A 770 -16.94 -15.75 -33.27
CA GLN A 770 -18.38 -15.55 -33.10
C GLN A 770 -18.85 -14.22 -33.66
N PHE A 771 -19.88 -14.26 -34.51
CA PHE A 771 -20.62 -13.09 -34.94
C PHE A 771 -22.06 -13.17 -34.48
N ILE A 772 -22.47 -12.19 -33.68
CA ILE A 772 -23.84 -12.01 -33.24
C ILE A 772 -24.39 -10.82 -34.02
N SER A 773 -25.56 -10.98 -34.62
CA SER A 773 -26.30 -9.91 -35.29
C SER A 773 -27.65 -9.72 -34.62
N GLU A 774 -28.23 -8.51 -34.67
CA GLU A 774 -29.51 -8.25 -34.02
C GLU A 774 -30.66 -9.03 -34.68
N SER A 775 -30.82 -8.87 -36.00
CA SER A 775 -31.86 -9.55 -36.79
C SER A 775 -31.42 -9.64 -38.26
N PRO A 776 -31.83 -10.70 -38.99
CA PRO A 776 -31.63 -10.81 -40.43
C PRO A 776 -32.33 -9.70 -41.23
N SER A 777 -33.34 -9.02 -40.65
CA SER A 777 -34.13 -7.99 -41.33
C SER A 777 -33.62 -6.56 -41.08
N THR A 778 -32.81 -6.38 -40.04
CA THR A 778 -32.24 -5.09 -39.62
C THR A 778 -30.75 -5.26 -39.34
N LEU A 779 -29.99 -5.71 -40.34
CA LEU A 779 -28.53 -5.80 -40.28
C LEU A 779 -27.97 -4.44 -39.86
N THR A 780 -27.74 -4.29 -38.55
CA THR A 780 -26.83 -3.32 -37.98
C THR A 780 -25.44 -3.80 -38.36
N THR A 781 -24.71 -2.96 -39.10
CA THR A 781 -23.42 -3.27 -39.71
C THR A 781 -22.36 -3.39 -38.63
N SER A 782 -22.36 -4.51 -37.91
CA SER A 782 -21.14 -4.91 -37.24
C SER A 782 -20.10 -5.22 -38.32
N SER A 783 -18.90 -4.69 -38.19
CA SER A 783 -17.84 -4.86 -39.18
C SER A 783 -16.58 -5.41 -38.51
N PHE A 784 -15.91 -6.33 -39.20
CA PHE A 784 -14.59 -6.78 -38.80
C PHE A 784 -13.63 -6.57 -39.98
N TYR A 785 -12.68 -5.66 -39.79
CA TYR A 785 -11.69 -5.30 -40.79
C TYR A 785 -10.28 -5.57 -40.25
N VAL A 786 -9.47 -6.23 -41.05
CA VAL A 786 -8.04 -6.50 -40.78
C VAL A 786 -7.25 -5.71 -41.80
N ALA A 787 -6.35 -4.81 -41.39
CA ALA A 787 -5.57 -4.01 -42.33
C ALA A 787 -4.35 -4.77 -42.87
N GLY A 788 -3.78 -5.67 -42.08
CA GLY A 788 -2.75 -6.62 -42.49
C GLY A 788 -3.32 -7.89 -43.11
N ASP A 789 -2.57 -8.98 -43.00
CA ASP A 789 -2.97 -10.28 -43.53
C ASP A 789 -3.97 -10.96 -42.58
N ALA A 790 -4.93 -11.69 -43.13
CA ALA A 790 -5.89 -12.46 -42.35
C ALA A 790 -5.74 -13.95 -42.66
N ASP A 791 -5.58 -14.75 -41.59
CA ASP A 791 -5.63 -16.20 -41.65
C ASP A 791 -6.74 -16.73 -40.73
N VAL A 792 -7.69 -17.48 -41.30
CA VAL A 792 -8.81 -18.05 -40.53
C VAL A 792 -8.82 -19.58 -40.61
N GLY A 793 -8.86 -20.19 -39.43
CA GLY A 793 -9.11 -21.60 -39.15
C GLY A 793 -10.19 -21.75 -38.08
N GLY A 794 -10.27 -22.92 -37.44
CA GLY A 794 -11.17 -23.16 -36.30
C GLY A 794 -12.67 -23.11 -36.65
N THR A 795 -13.49 -22.67 -35.69
CA THR A 795 -14.96 -22.70 -35.80
C THR A 795 -15.54 -21.32 -36.09
N LEU A 796 -16.43 -21.23 -37.07
CA LEU A 796 -17.31 -20.07 -37.26
C LEU A 796 -18.61 -20.27 -36.49
N PHE A 797 -18.88 -19.38 -35.53
CA PHE A 797 -20.19 -19.27 -34.89
C PHE A 797 -20.93 -18.06 -35.42
N PHE A 798 -22.20 -18.24 -35.77
CA PHE A 798 -23.07 -17.12 -36.16
C PHE A 798 -24.42 -17.22 -35.46
N SER A 799 -24.97 -16.10 -34.99
CA SER A 799 -26.32 -16.10 -34.42
C SER A 799 -27.07 -14.78 -34.59
N PHE A 800 -28.40 -14.86 -34.48
CA PHE A 800 -29.26 -13.69 -34.40
C PHE A 800 -29.79 -13.54 -32.97
N ALA A 801 -29.57 -12.37 -32.35
CA ALA A 801 -30.01 -12.08 -30.98
C ALA A 801 -31.54 -12.19 -30.82
N THR A 802 -32.29 -11.89 -31.89
CA THR A 802 -33.76 -12.05 -31.95
C THR A 802 -34.23 -13.51 -32.08
N GLY A 803 -33.33 -14.44 -32.41
CA GLY A 803 -33.67 -15.83 -32.74
C GLY A 803 -34.43 -16.00 -34.06
N GLU A 804 -34.45 -14.97 -34.90
CA GLU A 804 -35.03 -15.03 -36.24
C GLU A 804 -34.19 -15.88 -37.19
N THR A 805 -34.84 -16.51 -38.18
CA THR A 805 -34.15 -17.29 -39.21
C THR A 805 -33.87 -16.41 -40.43
N ALA A 806 -32.64 -16.46 -40.95
CA ALA A 806 -32.33 -15.83 -42.22
C ALA A 806 -33.08 -16.49 -43.39
N ALA A 807 -33.28 -15.73 -44.46
CA ALA A 807 -33.97 -16.18 -45.67
C ALA A 807 -33.04 -16.02 -46.89
N PRO A 808 -33.29 -16.74 -48.00
CA PRO A 808 -32.50 -16.62 -49.23
C PRO A 808 -32.34 -15.18 -49.69
N GLY A 809 -31.11 -14.83 -50.06
CA GLY A 809 -30.70 -13.46 -50.39
C GLY A 809 -30.21 -12.64 -49.20
N PHE A 810 -30.23 -13.21 -47.99
CA PHE A 810 -29.40 -12.71 -46.89
C PHE A 810 -27.92 -12.84 -47.29
N ALA A 811 -27.14 -11.80 -47.07
CA ALA A 811 -25.69 -11.82 -47.19
C ALA A 811 -25.09 -10.76 -46.27
N THR A 812 -23.99 -11.10 -45.62
CA THR A 812 -23.19 -10.18 -44.81
C THR A 812 -21.71 -10.47 -45.01
N SER A 813 -20.88 -9.44 -44.97
CA SER A 813 -19.43 -9.62 -44.81
C SER A 813 -19.16 -9.96 -43.34
N LEU A 814 -18.43 -11.04 -43.11
CA LEU A 814 -17.95 -11.42 -41.79
C LEU A 814 -16.61 -10.75 -41.50
N LEU A 815 -15.71 -10.81 -42.47
CA LEU A 815 -14.35 -10.27 -42.38
C LEU A 815 -13.94 -9.70 -43.74
N SER A 816 -13.16 -8.62 -43.71
CA SER A 816 -12.43 -8.09 -44.87
C SER A 816 -10.99 -7.80 -44.46
N ALA A 817 -10.04 -8.24 -45.26
CA ALA A 817 -8.63 -7.95 -45.11
C ALA A 817 -8.20 -6.85 -46.10
N GLY A 818 -7.30 -5.97 -45.66
CA GLY A 818 -6.63 -4.96 -46.45
C GLY A 818 -5.28 -5.44 -47.01
N GLY A 819 -4.66 -6.42 -46.34
CA GLY A 819 -3.61 -7.28 -46.86
C GLY A 819 -4.21 -8.51 -47.57
N ASP A 820 -3.51 -9.63 -47.51
CA ASP A 820 -3.95 -10.86 -48.18
C ASP A 820 -4.83 -11.70 -47.24
N LEU A 821 -5.96 -12.22 -47.75
CA LEU A 821 -6.63 -13.37 -47.13
C LEU A 821 -5.85 -14.63 -47.56
N SER A 822 -5.22 -15.33 -46.62
CA SER A 822 -4.38 -16.49 -46.94
C SER A 822 -5.14 -17.55 -47.76
N GLU A 823 -4.51 -18.10 -48.81
CA GLU A 823 -5.13 -19.14 -49.65
C GLU A 823 -5.42 -20.43 -48.87
N ASP A 824 -4.75 -20.61 -47.72
CA ASP A 824 -4.98 -21.73 -46.80
C ASP A 824 -6.05 -21.40 -45.73
N SER A 825 -6.66 -20.22 -45.77
CA SER A 825 -7.69 -19.81 -44.82
C SER A 825 -9.05 -20.42 -45.12
N PHE A 826 -9.52 -21.27 -44.22
CA PHE A 826 -10.88 -21.81 -44.20
C PHE A 826 -11.27 -22.24 -42.78
N PHE A 827 -12.53 -22.03 -42.42
CA PHE A 827 -13.09 -22.54 -41.17
C PHE A 827 -13.22 -24.07 -41.28
N THR A 828 -12.83 -24.78 -40.23
CA THR A 828 -12.92 -26.23 -40.13
C THR A 828 -14.18 -26.69 -39.39
N GLY A 829 -14.84 -25.79 -38.65
CA GLY A 829 -16.12 -26.02 -37.96
C GLY A 829 -17.14 -24.90 -38.20
N PHE A 830 -18.43 -25.25 -38.13
CA PHE A 830 -19.53 -24.31 -38.29
C PHE A 830 -20.61 -24.55 -37.22
N ASP A 831 -20.92 -23.52 -36.43
CA ASP A 831 -22.12 -23.47 -35.57
C ASP A 831 -23.01 -22.32 -36.04
N LEU A 832 -23.98 -22.65 -36.89
CA LEU A 832 -24.84 -21.69 -37.58
C LEU A 832 -26.31 -21.93 -37.23
N PRO A 833 -27.17 -20.88 -37.22
CA PRO A 833 -28.57 -21.03 -36.87
C PRO A 833 -29.29 -21.88 -37.91
N ALA A 834 -30.23 -22.72 -37.46
CA ALA A 834 -31.02 -23.55 -38.35
C ALA A 834 -31.81 -22.71 -39.36
N LEU A 835 -31.76 -23.11 -40.63
CA LEU A 835 -32.50 -22.47 -41.73
C LEU A 835 -33.81 -23.20 -42.03
N ALA A 836 -34.65 -22.57 -42.85
CA ALA A 836 -35.83 -23.22 -43.40
C ALA A 836 -35.41 -24.37 -44.33
N VAL A 837 -36.25 -25.41 -44.40
CA VAL A 837 -36.01 -26.58 -45.26
C VAL A 837 -35.81 -26.14 -46.72
N GLY A 838 -34.66 -26.50 -47.30
CA GLY A 838 -34.30 -26.18 -48.69
C GLY A 838 -33.41 -24.93 -48.84
N ASP A 839 -33.09 -24.26 -47.74
CA ASP A 839 -32.14 -23.14 -47.69
C ASP A 839 -30.88 -23.56 -46.96
N PHE A 840 -29.73 -23.04 -47.40
CA PHE A 840 -28.40 -23.42 -46.92
C PHE A 840 -27.57 -22.18 -46.66
N TRP A 841 -26.66 -22.29 -45.69
CA TRP A 841 -25.61 -21.29 -45.51
C TRP A 841 -24.55 -21.48 -46.59
N GLU A 842 -24.09 -20.38 -47.16
CA GLU A 842 -22.96 -20.31 -48.08
C GLU A 842 -21.90 -19.43 -47.43
N VAL A 843 -20.70 -19.99 -47.24
CA VAL A 843 -19.52 -19.25 -46.82
C VAL A 843 -18.62 -19.10 -48.03
N THR A 844 -18.42 -17.87 -48.50
CA THR A 844 -17.58 -17.57 -49.66
C THR A 844 -16.28 -16.92 -49.19
N TYR A 845 -15.16 -17.58 -49.51
CA TYR A 845 -13.81 -17.03 -49.39
C TYR A 845 -13.44 -16.39 -50.73
N ASP A 846 -13.49 -15.08 -50.80
CA ASP A 846 -13.16 -14.33 -52.02
C ASP A 846 -11.74 -13.76 -51.89
N TYR A 847 -10.75 -14.58 -52.23
CA TYR A 847 -9.33 -14.20 -52.27
C TYR A 847 -9.01 -13.10 -53.31
N GLY A 848 -9.96 -12.76 -54.21
CA GLY A 848 -9.78 -11.67 -55.17
C GLY A 848 -10.18 -10.31 -54.60
N LEU A 849 -11.01 -10.31 -53.56
CA LEU A 849 -11.48 -9.13 -52.83
C LEU A 849 -11.09 -9.17 -51.35
N ASP A 850 -10.26 -10.14 -50.95
CA ASP A 850 -9.77 -10.38 -49.59
C ASP A 850 -10.88 -10.32 -48.54
N GLN A 851 -11.99 -11.03 -48.80
CA GLN A 851 -13.18 -10.99 -47.94
C GLN A 851 -13.79 -12.37 -47.70
N ILE A 852 -14.44 -12.50 -46.54
CA ILE A 852 -15.28 -13.64 -46.18
C ILE A 852 -16.73 -13.17 -46.12
N LEU A 853 -17.58 -13.80 -46.93
CA LEU A 853 -19.01 -13.53 -46.98
C LEU A 853 -19.78 -14.71 -46.40
N LEU A 854 -20.83 -14.42 -45.62
CA LEU A 854 -21.83 -15.38 -45.19
C LEU A 854 -23.16 -15.03 -45.84
N GLY A 855 -23.71 -15.95 -46.62
CA GLY A 855 -24.98 -15.81 -47.32
C GLY A 855 -25.95 -16.94 -47.01
N VAL A 856 -27.23 -16.69 -47.26
CA VAL A 856 -28.23 -17.75 -47.38
C VAL A 856 -28.61 -17.90 -48.84
N VAL A 857 -28.43 -19.11 -49.35
CA VAL A 857 -28.89 -19.50 -50.68
C VAL A 857 -30.06 -20.47 -50.54
N SER A 858 -31.09 -20.26 -51.35
CA SER A 858 -32.08 -21.30 -51.57
C SER A 858 -31.51 -22.20 -52.64
N ALA A 859 -31.50 -23.53 -52.44
CA ALA A 859 -30.97 -24.47 -53.43
C ALA A 859 -31.52 -24.14 -54.83
N PRO A 860 -30.73 -23.51 -55.72
CA PRO A 860 -31.16 -23.23 -57.06
C PRO A 860 -30.64 -24.39 -57.88
N SER A 861 -31.40 -25.49 -57.95
CA SER A 861 -31.13 -26.59 -58.89
C SER A 861 -29.94 -27.51 -58.59
N ALA A 862 -29.04 -27.20 -57.64
CA ALA A 862 -28.08 -28.17 -57.09
C ALA A 862 -28.87 -29.24 -56.32
N ILE A 863 -28.90 -30.45 -56.87
CA ILE A 863 -29.72 -31.55 -56.36
C ILE A 863 -28.90 -32.84 -56.48
N GLY A 864 -28.44 -33.42 -55.38
CA GLY A 864 -27.53 -34.57 -55.45
C GLY A 864 -26.10 -34.12 -55.77
N GLY A 865 -25.45 -34.72 -56.76
CA GLY A 865 -24.01 -34.54 -56.99
C GLY A 865 -23.60 -33.34 -57.88
N ASP A 866 -24.49 -32.40 -58.19
CA ASP A 866 -24.22 -31.21 -59.04
C ASP A 866 -24.02 -30.00 -58.13
N PHE A 867 -22.77 -29.75 -57.75
CA PHE A 867 -22.38 -28.77 -56.75
C PHE A 867 -22.05 -27.41 -57.36
N ASP A 868 -21.59 -27.38 -58.62
CA ASP A 868 -21.36 -26.12 -59.33
C ASP A 868 -22.64 -25.53 -59.97
N GLY A 869 -23.75 -26.29 -59.92
CA GLY A 869 -25.09 -25.88 -60.35
C GLY A 869 -25.22 -25.74 -61.87
N ASN A 870 -24.31 -26.33 -62.65
CA ASN A 870 -24.30 -26.21 -64.10
C ASN A 870 -25.34 -27.12 -64.79
N GLY A 871 -25.99 -28.00 -64.04
CA GLY A 871 -27.03 -28.93 -64.51
C GLY A 871 -26.50 -30.31 -64.94
N ILE A 872 -25.22 -30.62 -64.69
CA ILE A 872 -24.55 -31.88 -65.03
C ILE A 872 -23.58 -32.24 -63.90
N VAL A 873 -23.65 -33.46 -63.39
CA VAL A 873 -22.65 -33.99 -62.45
C VAL A 873 -21.41 -34.46 -63.22
N ASP A 874 -20.27 -33.79 -63.09
CA ASP A 874 -19.04 -34.15 -63.80
C ASP A 874 -17.75 -34.03 -62.96
N ASP A 875 -16.59 -33.97 -63.62
CA ASP A 875 -15.28 -33.91 -62.96
C ASP A 875 -15.12 -32.63 -62.11
N ALA A 876 -15.86 -31.55 -62.43
CA ALA A 876 -15.86 -30.31 -61.65
C ALA A 876 -16.51 -30.52 -60.27
N ASP A 877 -17.59 -31.29 -60.19
CA ASP A 877 -18.26 -31.61 -58.92
C ASP A 877 -17.42 -32.57 -58.06
N ILE A 878 -16.74 -33.53 -58.69
CA ILE A 878 -15.77 -34.38 -57.96
C ILE A 878 -14.64 -33.53 -57.38
N ALA A 879 -14.17 -32.51 -58.10
CA ALA A 879 -13.16 -31.60 -57.58
C ALA A 879 -13.68 -30.84 -56.35
N ILE A 880 -14.92 -30.32 -56.41
CA ILE A 880 -15.58 -29.65 -55.27
C ILE A 880 -15.69 -30.58 -54.06
N TRP A 881 -16.22 -31.79 -54.21
CA TRP A 881 -16.27 -32.76 -53.11
C TRP A 881 -14.89 -33.11 -52.58
N SER A 882 -13.90 -33.33 -53.46
CA SER A 882 -12.55 -33.71 -53.04
C SER A 882 -11.82 -32.63 -52.25
N MET A 883 -12.19 -31.37 -52.43
CA MET A 883 -11.66 -30.24 -51.65
C MET A 883 -12.28 -30.14 -50.25
N ASN A 884 -13.45 -30.74 -50.05
CA ASN A 884 -14.27 -30.57 -48.84
C ASN A 884 -14.48 -31.88 -48.06
N VAL A 885 -14.01 -33.02 -48.59
CA VAL A 885 -14.14 -34.32 -47.92
C VAL A 885 -13.52 -34.28 -46.53
N GLY A 886 -14.30 -34.70 -45.52
CA GLY A 886 -13.92 -34.65 -44.11
C GLY A 886 -14.59 -33.55 -43.29
N ILE A 887 -15.43 -32.69 -43.88
CA ILE A 887 -16.37 -31.87 -43.10
C ILE A 887 -17.32 -32.82 -42.37
N LEU A 888 -17.37 -32.76 -41.04
CA LEU A 888 -18.08 -33.75 -40.20
C LEU A 888 -19.53 -33.36 -39.87
N SER A 889 -19.91 -32.10 -40.08
CA SER A 889 -21.25 -31.58 -39.85
C SER A 889 -21.39 -30.15 -40.41
N GLY A 890 -22.59 -29.73 -40.79
CA GLY A 890 -22.86 -28.39 -41.32
C GLY A 890 -22.47 -28.18 -42.78
N ALA A 891 -22.07 -29.24 -43.49
CA ALA A 891 -21.81 -29.20 -44.92
C ALA A 891 -23.07 -28.76 -45.67
N SER A 892 -22.86 -27.92 -46.69
CA SER A 892 -23.91 -27.58 -47.65
C SER A 892 -23.77 -28.44 -48.90
N ILE A 893 -24.86 -28.54 -49.66
CA ILE A 893 -24.84 -29.26 -50.95
C ILE A 893 -23.73 -28.76 -51.87
N ILE A 894 -23.42 -27.46 -51.88
CA ILE A 894 -22.37 -26.89 -52.73
C ILE A 894 -20.95 -27.20 -52.22
N GLN A 895 -20.80 -27.64 -50.97
CA GLN A 895 -19.53 -28.10 -50.40
C GLN A 895 -19.32 -29.59 -50.64
N GLY A 896 -20.28 -30.32 -51.19
CA GLY A 896 -20.11 -31.74 -51.49
C GLY A 896 -21.03 -32.67 -50.72
N ASP A 897 -21.94 -32.15 -49.87
CA ASP A 897 -22.98 -32.92 -49.18
C ASP A 897 -24.12 -33.27 -50.17
N ALA A 898 -23.88 -34.32 -50.94
CA ALA A 898 -24.79 -34.77 -51.99
C ALA A 898 -26.00 -35.52 -51.43
N ASP A 899 -25.92 -36.08 -50.22
CA ASP A 899 -27.00 -36.86 -49.61
C ASP A 899 -27.85 -36.08 -48.59
N LEU A 900 -27.40 -34.88 -48.22
CA LEU A 900 -28.02 -33.89 -47.35
C LEU A 900 -28.08 -34.32 -45.88
N ASP A 901 -27.12 -35.11 -45.41
CA ASP A 901 -27.01 -35.49 -44.00
C ASP A 901 -26.16 -34.51 -43.17
N GLY A 902 -25.54 -33.54 -43.85
CA GLY A 902 -24.80 -32.44 -43.26
C GLY A 902 -23.31 -32.70 -43.10
N ASP A 903 -22.75 -33.81 -43.59
CA ASP A 903 -21.29 -34.01 -43.65
C ASP A 903 -20.79 -34.12 -45.12
N VAL A 904 -19.47 -34.22 -45.35
CA VAL A 904 -18.90 -34.49 -46.68
C VAL A 904 -18.03 -35.74 -46.61
N ASP A 905 -18.59 -36.87 -46.99
CA ASP A 905 -17.95 -38.17 -46.80
C ASP A 905 -18.04 -39.08 -48.05
N LEU A 906 -17.87 -40.40 -47.87
CA LEU A 906 -17.93 -41.36 -48.97
C LEU A 906 -19.35 -41.71 -49.42
N ASP A 907 -20.37 -41.50 -48.59
CA ASP A 907 -21.77 -41.69 -48.93
C ASP A 907 -22.23 -40.57 -49.89
N ASP A 908 -21.72 -39.35 -49.75
CA ASP A 908 -21.86 -38.29 -50.77
C ASP A 908 -21.21 -38.66 -52.09
N PHE A 909 -19.98 -39.18 -52.01
CA PHE A 909 -19.28 -39.63 -53.20
C PHE A 909 -20.06 -40.72 -53.94
N ALA A 910 -20.77 -41.59 -53.22
CA ALA A 910 -21.65 -42.58 -53.82
C ALA A 910 -22.80 -41.94 -54.61
N VAL A 911 -23.35 -40.81 -54.13
CA VAL A 911 -24.37 -40.03 -54.85
C VAL A 911 -23.77 -39.37 -56.10
N ILE A 912 -22.58 -38.77 -55.99
CA ILE A 912 -21.88 -38.15 -57.14
C ILE A 912 -21.65 -39.20 -58.24
N ILE A 913 -21.09 -40.36 -57.88
CA ILE A 913 -20.81 -41.45 -58.83
C ILE A 913 -22.11 -42.00 -59.44
N ALA A 914 -23.20 -42.06 -58.68
CA ALA A 914 -24.49 -42.50 -59.20
C ALA A 914 -25.09 -41.54 -60.23
N GLN A 915 -24.74 -40.26 -60.17
CA GLN A 915 -25.28 -39.20 -61.02
C GLN A 915 -24.30 -38.74 -62.11
N PHE A 916 -23.04 -39.19 -62.06
CA PHE A 916 -21.96 -38.78 -62.95
C PHE A 916 -22.28 -38.88 -64.45
N GLY A 917 -22.02 -37.81 -65.19
CA GLY A 917 -22.33 -37.60 -66.60
C GLY A 917 -23.81 -37.37 -66.91
N GLY A 918 -24.66 -37.27 -65.90
CA GLY A 918 -26.10 -37.08 -66.00
C GLY A 918 -26.58 -35.77 -65.40
N ALA A 919 -27.85 -35.45 -65.64
CA ALA A 919 -28.51 -34.37 -64.92
C ALA A 919 -28.75 -34.79 -63.47
N PRO A 920 -28.58 -33.88 -62.49
CA PRO A 920 -28.84 -34.15 -61.09
C PRO A 920 -30.23 -34.75 -60.88
N THR A 921 -30.31 -35.81 -60.07
CA THR A 921 -31.59 -36.41 -59.68
C THR A 921 -31.87 -36.12 -58.22
N MET A 922 -33.09 -35.63 -57.93
CA MET A 922 -33.61 -35.45 -56.57
C MET A 922 -33.33 -36.69 -55.72
N VAL A 923 -32.33 -36.59 -54.85
CA VAL A 923 -32.18 -37.50 -53.73
C VAL A 923 -33.39 -37.22 -52.84
N SER A 924 -34.34 -38.14 -52.88
CA SER A 924 -35.48 -38.07 -51.99
C SER A 924 -34.92 -38.19 -50.58
N LEU A 925 -34.94 -37.10 -49.80
CA LEU A 925 -34.85 -37.13 -48.35
C LEU A 925 -35.86 -38.17 -47.87
N ALA A 926 -35.38 -39.41 -47.65
CA ALA A 926 -36.14 -40.38 -46.91
C ALA A 926 -36.06 -39.85 -45.49
N ALA A 927 -36.95 -38.90 -45.17
CA ALA A 927 -37.12 -38.42 -43.81
C ALA A 927 -37.10 -39.68 -42.94
N ALA A 928 -36.09 -39.79 -42.09
CA ALA A 928 -36.02 -40.87 -41.12
C ALA A 928 -37.25 -40.70 -40.25
N VAL A 929 -38.37 -41.28 -40.68
CA VAL A 929 -39.61 -41.32 -39.94
C VAL A 929 -39.21 -42.05 -38.68
N PRO A 930 -39.18 -41.39 -37.51
CA PRO A 930 -38.92 -42.11 -36.29
C PRO A 930 -39.95 -43.24 -36.26
N GLU A 931 -39.54 -44.46 -35.94
CA GLU A 931 -40.46 -45.60 -35.88
C GLU A 931 -41.09 -45.80 -34.47
N PRO A 932 -41.60 -44.81 -33.69
CA PRO A 932 -42.25 -45.14 -32.43
C PRO A 932 -43.70 -45.63 -32.63
N ALA A 933 -44.30 -45.45 -33.82
CA ALA A 933 -45.69 -45.88 -34.06
C ALA A 933 -45.83 -47.41 -34.23
N SER A 934 -44.80 -48.09 -34.74
CA SER A 934 -44.79 -49.55 -34.95
C SER A 934 -44.86 -50.30 -33.62
N CYS A 935 -44.05 -49.87 -32.66
CA CYS A 935 -44.02 -50.41 -31.30
C CYS A 935 -45.32 -50.14 -30.55
N LEU A 936 -45.92 -48.95 -30.72
CA LEU A 936 -47.20 -48.60 -30.10
C LEU A 936 -48.36 -49.46 -30.66
N LEU A 937 -48.39 -49.70 -31.97
CA LEU A 937 -49.39 -50.58 -32.60
C LEU A 937 -49.21 -52.05 -32.21
N ALA A 938 -47.97 -52.53 -32.08
CA ALA A 938 -47.68 -53.87 -31.57
C ALA A 938 -48.10 -54.03 -30.10
N LEU A 939 -47.86 -53.02 -29.26
CA LEU A 939 -48.31 -52.99 -27.86
C LEU A 939 -49.84 -52.94 -27.76
N LEU A 940 -50.52 -52.11 -28.54
CA LEU A 940 -51.98 -52.04 -28.57
C LEU A 940 -52.61 -53.35 -29.09
N ALA A 941 -51.99 -54.00 -30.09
CA ALA A 941 -52.41 -55.32 -30.57
C ALA A 941 -52.18 -56.41 -29.52
N ALA A 942 -51.06 -56.37 -28.79
CA ALA A 942 -50.76 -57.29 -27.68
C ALA A 942 -51.76 -57.10 -26.52
N CYS A 943 -52.07 -55.86 -26.14
CA CYS A 943 -53.08 -55.54 -25.13
C CYS A 943 -54.49 -56.01 -25.54
N GLY A 944 -54.86 -55.86 -26.82
CA GLY A 944 -56.12 -56.37 -27.37
C GLY A 944 -56.24 -57.90 -27.33
N LEU A 945 -55.14 -58.61 -27.59
CA LEU A 945 -55.10 -60.08 -27.54
C LEU A 945 -55.17 -60.63 -26.11
N ILE A 946 -54.59 -59.91 -25.12
CA ILE A 946 -54.69 -60.26 -23.70
C ILE A 946 -56.10 -60.00 -23.17
N GLY A 947 -56.76 -58.92 -23.60
CA GLY A 947 -58.15 -58.61 -23.23
C GLY A 947 -59.19 -59.64 -23.72
N ARG A 948 -58.93 -60.31 -24.85
CA ARG A 948 -59.84 -61.32 -25.43
C ARG A 948 -59.79 -62.68 -24.72
N ARG A 949 -58.80 -62.92 -23.84
CA ARG A 949 -58.69 -64.16 -23.03
C ARG A 949 -59.43 -64.13 -21.69
N ARG A 950 -60.12 -63.03 -21.35
CA ARG A 950 -60.88 -62.88 -20.08
C ARG A 950 -62.40 -62.66 -20.26
N ARG A 951 -62.99 -63.04 -21.40
CA ARG A 951 -64.45 -63.13 -21.56
C ARG A 951 -64.89 -64.55 -21.85
#